data_AF-A0A9D6W4D3-F1
#
_entry.id   AF-A0A9D6W4D3-F1
#
_cell.length_a   1.000
_cell.length_b   1.000
_cell.length_c   1.000
_cell.angle_alpha   90.00
_cell.angle_beta   90.00
_cell.angle_gamma   90.00
#
_symmetry.space_group_name_H-M   'P 1'
#
loop_
_entity.id
_entity.type
_entity.pdbx_description
1 polymer ?
#
loop_
_entity_poly.entity_id
_entity_poly.type
_entity_poly.pdbx_seq_one_letter_code
_entity_poly.pdbx_strand_id
1 'polypeptide(L)'
;MKSPRKAAVGLLLFVVALAGAGCGRARTDGRSAGGGAAGPSEAGSSDALAGVSDVRTVGGTSGADVGRGARLSGFDRFYSYSPPAYRASTAGDALPIPVEKFAARLEAIEVSRERSGFGPFREQFGLDDAGLERLAKQGFVVLRPSAERPGGWFDQFGPAYRHILMDAPVYVTADSVLHLYHQLFDHALTSIEKDRLASLLGPLMAGLCESARDALGLPGVAGEAAAANLAVVQVVQRLLNPAAPVYDGVLEQVEAEVAAIEAHAGVAPSAVFGYAEDYTQYVPRGHYTRDGELGRYFRAMMWLGRMTFLVRADTDPEPLGSVSLAAARRFAAQSALLARWLDSTSVDGQPARDAWQRIYRATAFFVGFADELTPAEVYSAATRVLGASWAPEDLADLDKLDALREAIHADRQSRILPVPTPTFFAAGAVGVAREDALAATAGMRFLGQRYVPDAEAMDRLVAPWVGPLLTGAAPFTAIPWGSVRQRGFARGLDVMTLLGSTRAGTIVESLGDAAYDGFAAALEKARSAFPGPSDPGRHGTLYLAWLDVLRELLAPSAPATQPLQTTDAWTDRLLNTALVSWTELRHDAILYADMGGGYALGGRYSPAGFVDPYPELYSRLRALGAMTRRGLEDLDLLATTPRLAEALTGFDGLLARLQSLAVSELEDRPFTPEDDEFLAGFADRLDGLCWMTGEDPTTVVADVQTDLATGEVLEEGSGALELLVAVLRIPGSREYFVAAGPVFSYHEFKHPMTERLTDEAWRELLAGDAPPSPPDWTCSFRHPCGARSLPTDNASAGGAAFDAAAQGPPHGHVRTSGGSAAGGSGRLSGSVFQQKLQQLREGIEHCYDRALSADAALQGEAVFLVRINERGGVKVEPAESSATLDATGVVSCVASQLRRLSFTHAPPEGGDFIVRVPFSFLPPPS
;
A
#
# COMPACT_ATOMS: atom_id res chain seq x y z
N MET A 1 -17.75 56.29 44.66
CA MET A 1 -17.02 57.51 44.22
C MET A 1 -15.73 57.10 43.51
N LYS A 2 -15.36 57.78 42.41
CA LYS A 2 -13.99 57.94 41.86
C LYS A 2 -13.03 56.72 41.86
N SER A 3 -12.69 56.22 40.67
CA SER A 3 -11.27 55.90 40.37
C SER A 3 -10.46 57.22 40.29
N PRO A 4 -9.11 57.19 40.31
CA PRO A 4 -8.41 57.42 39.02
C PRO A 4 -6.93 56.97 38.88
N ARG A 5 -6.50 56.82 37.60
CA ARG A 5 -5.18 57.20 37.02
C ARG A 5 -3.89 56.47 37.49
N LYS A 6 -2.74 56.57 36.79
CA LYS A 6 -2.33 56.63 35.35
C LYS A 6 -0.88 57.18 35.26
N ALA A 7 -0.03 56.55 34.46
CA ALA A 7 1.12 57.15 33.74
C ALA A 7 1.33 56.26 32.47
N ALA A 8 1.61 56.70 31.22
CA ALA A 8 2.22 57.91 30.63
C ALA A 8 3.75 57.97 30.80
N VAL A 9 4.61 58.31 29.82
CA VAL A 9 4.50 58.85 28.44
C VAL A 9 5.59 58.19 27.56
N GLY A 10 5.50 57.99 26.22
CA GLY A 10 4.39 58.18 25.26
C GLY A 10 4.77 58.98 23.98
N LEU A 11 4.06 58.69 22.86
CA LEU A 11 3.86 59.53 21.66
C LEU A 11 5.01 59.76 20.64
N LEU A 12 4.77 59.37 19.38
CA LEU A 12 4.98 60.27 18.22
C LEU A 12 4.01 59.90 17.07
N LEU A 13 3.62 60.91 16.29
CA LEU A 13 2.57 60.86 15.26
C LEU A 13 3.07 61.52 13.98
N PHE A 14 2.58 61.09 12.81
CA PHE A 14 2.23 62.03 11.75
C PHE A 14 1.05 61.53 10.92
N VAL A 15 0.17 62.46 10.54
CA VAL A 15 -1.06 62.26 9.77
C VAL A 15 -1.29 63.54 8.96
N VAL A 16 -1.73 63.41 7.70
CA VAL A 16 -2.64 64.32 6.94
C VAL A 16 -2.64 63.85 5.47
N ALA A 17 -3.70 63.93 4.64
CA ALA A 17 -5.17 63.87 4.74
C ALA A 17 -5.78 64.64 3.55
N LEU A 18 -7.12 64.53 3.36
CA LEU A 18 -7.98 65.29 2.42
C LEU A 18 -7.90 64.87 0.94
N ALA A 19 -8.89 65.14 0.08
CA ALA A 19 -10.36 65.19 0.20
C ALA A 19 -10.98 65.46 -1.21
N GLY A 20 -12.24 65.09 -1.45
CA GLY A 20 -13.00 65.57 -2.63
C GLY A 20 -14.13 64.65 -3.09
N ALA A 21 -15.22 65.21 -3.59
CA ALA A 21 -16.41 64.48 -4.07
C ALA A 21 -17.14 65.29 -5.16
N GLY A 22 -18.02 64.66 -5.96
CA GLY A 22 -18.95 65.42 -6.83
C GLY A 22 -19.59 64.67 -8.00
N CYS A 23 -20.92 64.64 -8.02
CA CYS A 23 -21.83 64.01 -8.99
C CYS A 23 -21.69 64.42 -10.48
N GLY A 24 -22.15 63.55 -11.39
CA GLY A 24 -22.47 63.87 -12.79
C GLY A 24 -23.29 62.76 -13.48
N ARG A 25 -24.30 63.09 -14.32
CA ARG A 25 -25.26 62.11 -14.90
C ARG A 25 -25.99 62.64 -16.15
N ALA A 26 -25.79 62.05 -17.35
CA ALA A 26 -26.70 62.22 -18.51
C ALA A 26 -26.52 61.19 -19.67
N ARG A 27 -27.61 60.46 -19.98
CA ARG A 27 -28.23 60.11 -21.29
C ARG A 27 -27.43 59.82 -22.59
N THR A 28 -27.80 58.67 -23.21
CA THR A 28 -28.23 58.36 -24.61
C THR A 28 -27.35 58.82 -25.81
N ASP A 29 -27.37 58.24 -27.03
CA ASP A 29 -28.31 57.40 -27.81
C ASP A 29 -27.55 56.46 -28.82
N GLY A 30 -28.24 55.64 -29.63
CA GLY A 30 -27.78 55.44 -31.04
C GLY A 30 -27.49 54.05 -31.66
N ARG A 31 -28.51 53.21 -31.84
CA ARG A 31 -28.82 52.29 -33.01
C ARG A 31 -27.76 51.84 -34.08
N SER A 32 -28.08 50.67 -34.66
CA SER A 32 -27.90 50.21 -36.09
C SER A 32 -26.55 49.57 -36.52
N ALA A 33 -26.47 48.67 -37.53
CA ALA A 33 -27.43 47.74 -38.19
C ALA A 33 -26.72 46.74 -39.17
N GLY A 34 -27.44 45.70 -39.63
CA GLY A 34 -27.05 44.75 -40.71
C GLY A 34 -26.33 43.47 -40.23
N GLY A 35 -26.50 42.27 -40.80
CA GLY A 35 -27.28 41.79 -41.97
C GLY A 35 -26.38 41.37 -43.15
N GLY A 36 -26.57 40.24 -43.86
CA GLY A 36 -27.55 39.13 -43.75
C GLY A 36 -27.41 38.13 -44.93
N ALA A 37 -28.33 37.14 -45.04
CA ALA A 37 -28.43 36.05 -46.04
C ALA A 37 -27.28 34.99 -46.03
N ALA A 38 -27.46 33.66 -46.22
CA ALA A 38 -28.51 32.74 -46.73
C ALA A 38 -28.40 32.31 -48.22
N GLY A 39 -28.35 30.99 -48.48
CA GLY A 39 -28.37 30.36 -49.83
C GLY A 39 -27.94 28.86 -49.81
N PRO A 40 -28.76 27.88 -50.29
CA PRO A 40 -28.47 26.43 -50.14
C PRO A 40 -28.53 25.56 -51.43
N SER A 41 -28.19 24.26 -51.32
CA SER A 41 -28.57 23.12 -52.20
C SER A 41 -28.37 21.81 -51.38
N GLU A 42 -29.33 20.90 -51.19
CA GLU A 42 -29.84 19.81 -52.08
C GLU A 42 -28.86 18.64 -52.35
N ALA A 43 -29.25 17.35 -52.43
CA ALA A 43 -30.44 16.59 -51.97
C ALA A 43 -30.27 15.06 -52.23
N GLY A 44 -31.03 14.18 -51.54
CA GLY A 44 -31.51 12.89 -52.11
C GLY A 44 -31.13 11.53 -51.47
N SER A 45 -32.15 10.81 -50.94
CA SER A 45 -32.41 9.34 -50.96
C SER A 45 -31.35 8.26 -50.62
N SER A 46 -31.69 7.05 -50.12
CA SER A 46 -32.80 6.54 -49.28
C SER A 46 -32.57 5.04 -48.92
N ASP A 47 -33.24 4.60 -47.84
CA ASP A 47 -33.67 3.22 -47.52
C ASP A 47 -32.79 2.18 -46.77
N ALA A 48 -33.42 1.68 -45.68
CA ALA A 48 -33.59 0.29 -45.25
C ALA A 48 -32.64 -0.37 -44.20
N LEU A 49 -33.33 -0.93 -43.19
CA LEU A 49 -32.93 -1.95 -42.20
C LEU A 49 -32.08 -1.47 -41.00
N ALA A 50 -32.15 -2.27 -39.93
CA ALA A 50 -31.96 -1.82 -38.55
C ALA A 50 -31.18 -2.82 -37.68
N GLY A 51 -30.56 -2.31 -36.62
CA GLY A 51 -29.93 -3.11 -35.56
C GLY A 51 -29.29 -2.21 -34.50
N VAL A 52 -29.84 -2.25 -33.28
CA VAL A 52 -29.27 -1.75 -32.00
C VAL A 52 -28.62 -0.35 -32.04
N SER A 53 -29.32 0.67 -31.51
CA SER A 53 -28.76 2.01 -31.29
C SER A 53 -28.33 2.21 -29.84
N ASP A 54 -27.14 2.78 -29.63
CA ASP A 54 -26.57 3.11 -28.32
C ASP A 54 -27.47 3.98 -27.43
N VAL A 55 -27.22 3.88 -26.12
CA VAL A 55 -27.82 4.76 -25.10
C VAL A 55 -27.40 6.20 -25.37
N ARG A 56 -28.39 7.04 -25.69
CA ARG A 56 -28.16 8.47 -25.99
C ARG A 56 -27.68 9.22 -24.75
N THR A 57 -26.50 9.80 -24.86
CA THR A 57 -26.16 11.02 -24.10
C THR A 57 -27.14 12.14 -24.46
N VAL A 58 -27.68 12.80 -23.44
CA VAL A 58 -28.53 14.01 -23.60
C VAL A 58 -27.84 15.16 -22.86
N GLY A 59 -27.41 16.23 -23.52
CA GLY A 59 -27.38 16.44 -24.97
C GLY A 59 -26.33 17.46 -25.38
N GLY A 60 -25.87 17.38 -26.63
CA GLY A 60 -24.76 18.20 -27.11
C GLY A 60 -25.18 19.53 -27.76
N THR A 61 -24.19 20.38 -27.96
CA THR A 61 -24.19 21.42 -29.00
C THR A 61 -23.10 21.11 -30.02
N SER A 62 -23.37 21.37 -31.31
CA SER A 62 -22.45 21.06 -32.41
C SER A 62 -21.22 21.97 -32.41
N GLY A 63 -20.04 21.38 -32.61
CA GLY A 63 -18.78 22.14 -32.66
C GLY A 63 -18.66 23.00 -33.92
N ALA A 64 -18.71 24.33 -33.76
CA ALA A 64 -18.41 25.29 -34.83
C ALA A 64 -17.96 26.70 -34.35
N ASP A 65 -17.45 26.87 -33.11
CA ASP A 65 -16.69 28.08 -32.74
C ASP A 65 -15.67 27.80 -31.61
N VAL A 66 -14.38 27.72 -31.96
CA VAL A 66 -13.28 27.56 -30.99
C VAL A 66 -12.84 28.96 -30.52
N GLY A 67 -13.76 29.64 -29.82
CA GLY A 67 -13.72 31.09 -29.59
C GLY A 67 -13.95 31.51 -28.14
N ARG A 68 -12.89 31.42 -27.31
CA ARG A 68 -12.77 32.00 -25.94
C ARG A 68 -13.60 31.35 -24.82
N GLY A 69 -12.88 30.81 -23.83
CA GLY A 69 -13.09 31.26 -22.45
C GLY A 69 -13.81 30.33 -21.47
N ALA A 70 -14.21 29.11 -21.85
CA ALA A 70 -14.59 28.10 -20.87
C ALA A 70 -13.37 27.74 -20.00
N ARG A 71 -13.45 27.96 -18.69
CA ARG A 71 -12.49 27.38 -17.74
C ARG A 71 -12.87 25.92 -17.53
N LEU A 72 -12.06 25.02 -18.07
CA LEU A 72 -12.04 23.61 -17.67
C LEU A 72 -11.94 23.51 -16.14
N SER A 73 -12.64 22.54 -15.52
CA SER A 73 -12.44 22.24 -14.10
C SER A 73 -11.03 21.70 -13.85
N GLY A 74 -10.59 21.59 -12.59
CA GLY A 74 -9.27 21.04 -12.27
C GLY A 74 -9.07 19.62 -12.85
N PHE A 75 -10.13 18.80 -12.78
CA PHE A 75 -10.20 17.47 -13.36
C PHE A 75 -10.14 17.49 -14.90
N ASP A 76 -11.03 18.21 -15.59
CA ASP A 76 -11.04 18.30 -17.07
C ASP A 76 -9.69 18.76 -17.63
N ARG A 77 -9.02 19.66 -16.89
CA ARG A 77 -7.72 20.24 -17.25
C ARG A 77 -6.54 19.32 -16.95
N PHE A 78 -6.74 18.28 -16.15
CA PHE A 78 -5.78 17.21 -15.91
C PHE A 78 -5.88 16.10 -16.97
N TYR A 79 -7.10 15.68 -17.35
CA TYR A 79 -7.31 14.73 -18.46
C TYR A 79 -6.76 15.19 -19.82
N SER A 80 -6.45 16.49 -19.97
CA SER A 80 -5.79 17.07 -21.13
C SER A 80 -4.26 17.22 -21.00
N TYR A 81 -3.64 16.75 -19.91
CA TYR A 81 -2.19 16.83 -19.67
C TYR A 81 -1.49 15.52 -20.00
N SER A 82 -0.95 15.40 -21.21
CA SER A 82 0.05 14.38 -21.52
C SER A 82 1.41 14.80 -20.93
N PRO A 83 2.09 13.95 -20.14
CA PRO A 83 3.47 14.20 -19.72
C PRO A 83 4.40 14.40 -20.93
N PRO A 84 5.42 15.27 -20.85
CA PRO A 84 6.37 15.45 -21.93
C PRO A 84 7.28 14.23 -22.06
N ALA A 85 7.07 13.42 -23.10
CA ALA A 85 7.95 12.32 -23.46
C ALA A 85 9.32 12.83 -23.94
N TYR A 86 10.37 12.10 -23.57
CA TYR A 86 11.73 12.31 -24.05
C TYR A 86 11.80 12.22 -25.57
N ARG A 87 12.72 13.01 -26.14
CA ARG A 87 13.11 12.94 -27.55
C ARG A 87 14.61 13.06 -27.57
N ALA A 88 15.28 11.99 -28.00
CA ALA A 88 16.73 11.97 -28.12
C ALA A 88 17.23 13.17 -28.93
N SER A 89 18.15 13.95 -28.35
CA SER A 89 18.89 14.93 -29.13
C SER A 89 19.74 14.19 -30.16
N THR A 90 19.91 14.79 -31.35
CA THR A 90 20.60 14.11 -32.47
C THR A 90 22.12 14.21 -32.32
N ALA A 91 22.69 13.50 -31.34
CA ALA A 91 24.12 13.50 -31.04
C ALA A 91 24.60 12.16 -30.42
N GLY A 92 25.61 11.54 -31.05
CA GLY A 92 26.48 10.53 -30.40
C GLY A 92 26.24 9.06 -30.78
N ASP A 93 27.24 8.45 -31.44
CA ASP A 93 27.37 6.98 -31.56
C ASP A 93 27.87 6.37 -30.22
N ALA A 94 26.98 6.27 -29.23
CA ALA A 94 27.26 5.64 -27.93
C ALA A 94 26.91 4.14 -27.96
N LEU A 95 27.80 3.32 -28.53
CA LEU A 95 27.60 1.86 -28.64
C LEU A 95 27.46 1.19 -27.25
N PRO A 96 26.44 0.33 -27.01
CA PRO A 96 26.43 -0.54 -25.85
C PRO A 96 27.60 -1.52 -25.95
N ILE A 97 28.20 -1.87 -24.82
CA ILE A 97 29.30 -2.84 -24.77
C ILE A 97 28.67 -4.23 -24.63
N PRO A 98 28.96 -5.19 -25.53
CA PRO A 98 28.47 -6.56 -25.41
C PRO A 98 28.88 -7.17 -24.06
N VAL A 99 27.93 -7.80 -23.37
CA VAL A 99 28.07 -8.25 -21.96
C VAL A 99 29.16 -9.33 -21.82
N GLU A 100 29.49 -10.04 -22.90
CA GLU A 100 30.57 -11.03 -22.96
C GLU A 100 31.97 -10.41 -22.78
N LYS A 101 32.10 -9.07 -22.91
CA LYS A 101 33.36 -8.33 -22.69
C LYS A 101 33.48 -7.75 -21.27
N PHE A 102 32.54 -8.07 -20.40
CA PHE A 102 32.39 -7.43 -19.09
C PHE A 102 33.27 -8.08 -18.00
N ALA A 103 33.36 -9.42 -17.99
CA ALA A 103 34.25 -10.18 -17.11
C ALA A 103 35.71 -9.67 -17.15
N ALA A 104 36.26 -9.52 -18.36
CA ALA A 104 37.63 -9.02 -18.60
C ALA A 104 37.84 -7.53 -18.24
N ARG A 105 36.84 -6.87 -17.65
CA ARG A 105 36.93 -5.49 -17.14
C ARG A 105 36.78 -5.41 -15.62
N LEU A 106 36.20 -6.43 -14.96
CA LEU A 106 36.11 -6.45 -13.49
C LEU A 106 37.52 -6.37 -12.87
N GLU A 107 38.49 -7.14 -13.38
CA GLU A 107 39.90 -7.06 -12.98
C GLU A 107 40.48 -5.64 -13.15
N ALA A 108 40.15 -4.95 -14.25
CA ALA A 108 40.64 -3.61 -14.53
C ALA A 108 39.97 -2.54 -13.64
N ILE A 109 38.70 -2.73 -13.28
CA ILE A 109 37.95 -1.87 -12.35
C ILE A 109 38.48 -2.06 -10.92
N GLU A 110 38.78 -3.29 -10.51
CA GLU A 110 39.35 -3.61 -9.20
C GLU A 110 40.73 -2.96 -9.02
N VAL A 111 41.63 -3.12 -9.99
CA VAL A 111 42.94 -2.44 -10.04
C VAL A 111 42.80 -0.91 -10.11
N SER A 112 41.69 -0.37 -10.60
CA SER A 112 41.40 1.07 -10.58
C SER A 112 40.85 1.54 -9.22
N ARG A 113 40.05 0.72 -8.53
CA ARG A 113 39.51 1.01 -7.18
C ARG A 113 40.59 1.01 -6.11
N GLU A 114 41.52 0.05 -6.15
CA GLU A 114 42.67 0.01 -5.23
C GLU A 114 43.48 1.32 -5.27
N ARG A 115 43.70 1.86 -6.49
CA ARG A 115 44.41 3.13 -6.71
C ARG A 115 43.64 4.35 -6.20
N SER A 116 42.32 4.24 -6.11
CA SER A 116 41.43 5.27 -5.57
C SER A 116 41.20 5.14 -4.06
N GLY A 117 41.87 4.19 -3.39
CA GLY A 117 41.78 3.99 -1.93
C GLY A 117 40.64 3.09 -1.45
N PHE A 118 39.90 2.44 -2.37
CA PHE A 118 38.84 1.49 -2.04
C PHE A 118 39.37 0.06 -2.02
N GLY A 119 38.86 -0.77 -1.10
CA GLY A 119 39.17 -2.20 -1.06
C GLY A 119 38.62 -2.98 -2.27
N PRO A 120 38.96 -4.27 -2.40
CA PRO A 120 38.38 -5.16 -3.41
C PRO A 120 36.85 -5.16 -3.31
N PHE A 121 36.15 -5.02 -4.43
CA PHE A 121 34.68 -4.96 -4.38
C PHE A 121 34.10 -6.34 -4.03
N ARG A 122 34.84 -7.42 -4.32
CA ARG A 122 34.54 -8.77 -3.87
C ARG A 122 34.40 -8.85 -2.34
N GLU A 123 35.40 -8.31 -1.63
CA GLU A 123 35.45 -8.33 -0.17
C GLU A 123 34.43 -7.36 0.46
N GLN A 124 34.28 -6.16 -0.12
CA GLN A 124 33.30 -5.16 0.34
C GLN A 124 31.88 -5.72 0.40
N PHE A 125 31.42 -6.37 -0.68
CA PHE A 125 30.02 -6.78 -0.81
C PHE A 125 29.77 -8.25 -0.38
N GLY A 126 30.81 -8.97 0.04
CA GLY A 126 30.71 -10.39 0.42
C GLY A 126 30.38 -11.29 -0.78
N LEU A 127 31.00 -11.04 -1.94
CA LEU A 127 30.76 -11.81 -3.16
C LEU A 127 31.58 -13.11 -3.18
N ASP A 128 30.87 -14.24 -3.24
CA ASP A 128 31.45 -15.52 -3.65
C ASP A 128 31.64 -15.59 -5.19
N ASP A 129 32.21 -16.70 -5.67
CA ASP A 129 32.50 -16.87 -7.10
C ASP A 129 31.24 -16.94 -7.99
N ALA A 130 30.09 -17.37 -7.46
CA ALA A 130 28.82 -17.40 -8.20
C ALA A 130 28.14 -16.03 -8.23
N GLY A 131 28.26 -15.24 -7.16
CA GLY A 131 27.90 -13.82 -7.14
C GLY A 131 28.74 -13.01 -8.14
N LEU A 132 30.04 -13.30 -8.23
CA LEU A 132 30.92 -12.73 -9.25
C LEU A 132 30.59 -13.20 -10.67
N GLU A 133 30.28 -14.48 -10.89
CA GLU A 133 29.88 -14.98 -12.21
C GLU A 133 28.61 -14.26 -12.69
N ARG A 134 27.62 -14.06 -11.81
CA ARG A 134 26.41 -13.27 -12.10
C ARG A 134 26.75 -11.84 -12.49
N LEU A 135 27.52 -11.13 -11.67
CA LEU A 135 27.97 -9.76 -11.95
C LEU A 135 28.72 -9.65 -13.29
N ALA A 136 29.58 -10.62 -13.59
CA ALA A 136 30.34 -10.70 -14.84
C ALA A 136 29.48 -11.03 -16.07
N LYS A 137 28.38 -11.76 -15.89
CA LYS A 137 27.46 -12.25 -16.93
C LYS A 137 26.26 -11.32 -17.18
N GLN A 138 25.90 -10.48 -16.22
CA GLN A 138 24.70 -9.63 -16.25
C GLN A 138 25.01 -8.12 -16.16
N GLY A 139 26.20 -7.76 -15.66
CA GLY A 139 26.57 -6.37 -15.35
C GLY A 139 26.08 -5.87 -13.98
N PHE A 140 25.27 -6.68 -13.28
CA PHE A 140 24.78 -6.43 -11.93
C PHE A 140 24.53 -7.75 -11.19
N VAL A 141 24.29 -7.69 -9.89
CA VAL A 141 23.75 -8.78 -9.06
C VAL A 141 22.98 -8.18 -7.88
N VAL A 142 21.90 -8.82 -7.43
CA VAL A 142 21.18 -8.42 -6.20
C VAL A 142 21.54 -9.40 -5.07
N LEU A 143 21.96 -8.86 -3.94
CA LEU A 143 22.54 -9.62 -2.84
C LEU A 143 21.60 -9.67 -1.63
N ARG A 144 20.97 -10.83 -1.40
CA ARG A 144 20.05 -11.05 -0.28
C ARG A 144 20.72 -10.76 1.07
N PRO A 145 20.04 -10.19 2.08
CA PRO A 145 20.62 -9.99 3.41
C PRO A 145 21.12 -11.29 4.05
N SER A 146 22.09 -11.15 4.96
CA SER A 146 22.72 -12.28 5.64
C SER A 146 23.38 -11.80 6.93
N ALA A 147 23.28 -12.57 8.02
CA ALA A 147 23.83 -12.22 9.33
C ALA A 147 25.36 -11.98 9.35
N GLU A 148 26.08 -12.45 8.33
CA GLU A 148 27.53 -12.28 8.19
C GLU A 148 27.94 -10.94 7.54
N ARG A 149 27.00 -10.13 7.01
CA ARG A 149 27.33 -8.82 6.43
C ARG A 149 27.41 -7.71 7.49
N PRO A 150 28.48 -6.88 7.47
CA PRO A 150 28.47 -5.57 8.11
C PRO A 150 27.28 -4.74 7.58
N GLY A 151 26.51 -4.13 8.47
CA GLY A 151 25.33 -3.31 8.14
C GLY A 151 24.00 -3.90 8.65
N GLY A 152 23.85 -5.22 8.63
CA GLY A 152 22.63 -5.90 9.07
C GLY A 152 21.50 -5.89 8.02
N TRP A 153 20.26 -6.00 8.49
CA TRP A 153 19.05 -5.93 7.66
C TRP A 153 18.58 -4.48 7.59
N PHE A 154 18.22 -3.99 6.41
CA PHE A 154 17.54 -2.70 6.25
C PHE A 154 16.10 -2.96 5.80
N ASP A 155 15.15 -2.66 6.66
CA ASP A 155 13.75 -2.45 6.33
C ASP A 155 13.48 -1.01 5.90
N GLN A 156 14.52 -0.16 5.77
CA GLN A 156 14.40 1.25 5.44
C GLN A 156 15.38 1.72 4.36
N PHE A 157 14.90 2.44 3.36
CA PHE A 157 15.69 2.90 2.20
C PHE A 157 16.75 3.95 2.55
N GLY A 158 16.40 4.94 3.39
CA GLY A 158 17.29 6.00 3.85
C GLY A 158 18.57 5.51 4.53
N PRO A 159 18.47 4.62 5.56
CA PRO A 159 19.64 4.05 6.22
C PRO A 159 20.38 3.03 5.35
N ALA A 160 19.70 2.34 4.42
CA ALA A 160 20.39 1.55 3.40
C ALA A 160 21.28 2.45 2.51
N TYR A 161 20.76 3.59 2.02
CA TYR A 161 21.57 4.55 1.26
C TYR A 161 22.68 5.19 2.10
N ARG A 162 22.46 5.53 3.37
CA ARG A 162 23.54 5.94 4.31
C ARG A 162 24.66 4.92 4.33
N HIS A 163 24.30 3.66 4.56
CA HIS A 163 25.27 2.60 4.73
C HIS A 163 26.07 2.37 3.45
N ILE A 164 25.41 2.36 2.30
CA ILE A 164 26.05 2.31 0.99
C ILE A 164 26.99 3.50 0.77
N LEU A 165 26.56 4.73 1.06
CA LEU A 165 27.35 5.95 0.86
C LEU A 165 28.67 5.97 1.65
N MET A 166 28.81 5.18 2.72
CA MET A 166 30.06 5.06 3.47
C MET A 166 31.16 4.39 2.64
N ASP A 167 30.79 3.38 1.83
CA ASP A 167 31.75 2.47 1.19
C ASP A 167 31.65 2.44 -0.35
N ALA A 168 30.60 3.00 -0.97
CA ALA A 168 30.39 3.00 -2.42
C ALA A 168 29.60 4.22 -2.97
N PRO A 169 29.77 4.55 -4.26
CA PRO A 169 28.81 5.34 -5.04
C PRO A 169 27.40 4.75 -4.98
N VAL A 170 26.36 5.59 -4.87
CA VAL A 170 24.98 5.10 -4.83
C VAL A 170 24.41 4.85 -6.23
N TYR A 171 23.62 3.80 -6.35
CA TYR A 171 22.69 3.58 -7.43
C TYR A 171 21.30 3.99 -6.92
N VAL A 172 20.77 5.12 -7.39
CA VAL A 172 19.44 5.60 -7.01
C VAL A 172 18.38 4.82 -7.78
N THR A 173 17.68 3.94 -7.07
CA THR A 173 16.71 3.00 -7.64
C THR A 173 15.31 3.62 -7.79
N ALA A 174 14.60 3.19 -8.83
CA ALA A 174 13.18 3.46 -9.03
C ALA A 174 12.32 3.07 -7.81
N ASP A 175 12.65 1.91 -7.20
CA ASP A 175 12.10 1.41 -5.94
C ASP A 175 12.00 2.57 -4.92
N SER A 176 13.11 3.27 -4.70
CA SER A 176 13.25 4.31 -3.70
C SER A 176 12.58 5.67 -3.99
N VAL A 177 11.75 5.77 -5.03
CA VAL A 177 10.86 6.93 -5.25
C VAL A 177 9.41 6.58 -5.56
N LEU A 178 9.16 5.35 -6.03
CA LEU A 178 7.82 4.74 -5.99
C LEU A 178 7.37 4.62 -4.53
N HIS A 179 8.28 4.11 -3.71
CA HIS A 179 8.13 3.98 -2.28
C HIS A 179 7.90 5.36 -1.58
N LEU A 180 8.63 6.42 -1.97
CA LEU A 180 8.36 7.78 -1.46
C LEU A 180 6.95 8.27 -1.78
N TYR A 181 6.42 7.90 -2.95
CA TYR A 181 5.05 8.25 -3.29
C TYR A 181 4.03 7.51 -2.41
N HIS A 182 4.30 6.26 -2.05
CA HIS A 182 3.48 5.57 -1.05
C HIS A 182 3.41 6.38 0.26
N GLN A 183 4.53 6.76 0.90
CA GLN A 183 4.45 7.44 2.21
C GLN A 183 3.69 8.78 2.13
N LEU A 184 3.77 9.46 0.99
CA LEU A 184 2.97 10.65 0.69
C LEU A 184 1.46 10.34 0.54
N PHE A 185 1.12 9.14 0.07
CA PHE A 185 -0.25 8.65 -0.11
C PHE A 185 -0.88 8.22 1.24
N ASP A 186 -0.24 7.35 2.03
CA ASP A 186 -0.75 6.97 3.37
C ASP A 186 -0.86 8.20 4.27
N HIS A 187 0.20 9.00 4.41
CA HIS A 187 0.13 10.20 5.24
C HIS A 187 -1.00 11.14 4.82
N ALA A 188 -1.29 11.24 3.52
CA ALA A 188 -2.43 11.98 3.04
C ALA A 188 -3.76 11.33 3.45
N LEU A 189 -3.95 10.03 3.19
CA LEU A 189 -5.21 9.36 3.52
C LEU A 189 -5.42 9.27 5.03
N THR A 190 -4.48 8.72 5.80
CA THR A 190 -4.51 8.65 7.29
C THR A 190 -4.93 9.99 7.91
N SER A 191 -4.30 11.10 7.47
CA SER A 191 -4.62 12.43 8.00
C SER A 191 -6.04 12.89 7.62
N ILE A 192 -6.46 12.63 6.38
CA ILE A 192 -7.80 13.02 5.88
C ILE A 192 -8.89 12.19 6.54
N GLU A 193 -8.67 10.88 6.73
CA GLU A 193 -9.60 9.99 7.42
C GLU A 193 -9.82 10.43 8.86
N LYS A 194 -8.74 10.60 9.62
CA LYS A 194 -8.79 10.97 11.03
C LYS A 194 -9.37 12.37 11.25
N ASP A 195 -8.82 13.39 10.58
CA ASP A 195 -9.18 14.78 10.86
C ASP A 195 -10.48 15.21 10.16
N ARG A 196 -10.93 14.49 9.10
CA ARG A 196 -12.05 14.93 8.24
C ARG A 196 -13.14 13.87 8.05
N LEU A 197 -12.82 12.63 7.69
CA LEU A 197 -13.87 11.69 7.29
C LEU A 197 -14.57 11.04 8.48
N ALA A 198 -13.83 10.68 9.53
CA ALA A 198 -14.38 10.22 10.80
C ALA A 198 -15.28 11.31 11.44
N SER A 199 -14.84 12.57 11.41
CA SER A 199 -15.60 13.71 11.96
C SER A 199 -16.87 14.07 11.17
N LEU A 200 -16.96 13.69 9.89
CA LEU A 200 -18.19 13.79 9.09
C LEU A 200 -19.13 12.58 9.28
N LEU A 201 -18.59 11.37 9.43
CA LEU A 201 -19.37 10.13 9.45
C LEU A 201 -20.25 10.02 10.70
N GLY A 202 -19.74 10.40 11.88
CA GLY A 202 -20.51 10.38 13.14
C GLY A 202 -21.79 11.24 13.09
N PRO A 203 -21.70 12.55 12.76
CA PRO A 203 -22.85 13.43 12.59
C PRO A 203 -23.81 12.97 11.47
N LEU A 204 -23.28 12.44 10.36
CA LEU A 204 -24.09 11.86 9.28
C LEU A 204 -24.95 10.69 9.78
N MET A 205 -24.35 9.74 10.50
CA MET A 205 -25.09 8.63 11.11
C MET A 205 -26.09 9.11 12.17
N ALA A 206 -25.79 10.17 12.93
CA ALA A 206 -26.72 10.74 13.91
C ALA A 206 -28.00 11.29 13.28
N GLY A 207 -27.89 12.11 12.22
CA GLY A 207 -29.06 12.64 11.51
C GLY A 207 -29.88 11.55 10.83
N LEU A 208 -29.24 10.56 10.21
CA LEU A 208 -29.95 9.41 9.61
C LEU A 208 -30.62 8.53 10.69
N CYS A 209 -30.03 8.41 11.87
CA CYS A 209 -30.61 7.71 13.03
C CYS A 209 -31.86 8.42 13.57
N GLU A 210 -31.90 9.75 13.58
CA GLU A 210 -33.13 10.51 13.86
C GLU A 210 -34.20 10.29 12.78
N SER A 211 -33.79 10.36 11.52
CA SER A 211 -34.68 10.16 10.36
C SER A 211 -35.33 8.77 10.32
N ALA A 212 -34.58 7.74 10.74
CA ALA A 212 -35.07 6.37 10.85
C ALA A 212 -36.10 6.19 12.00
N ARG A 213 -35.93 6.91 13.13
CA ARG A 213 -36.90 6.89 14.25
C ARG A 213 -38.23 7.50 13.86
N ASP A 214 -38.21 8.67 13.22
CA ASP A 214 -39.42 9.37 12.79
C ASP A 214 -40.22 8.55 11.75
N ALA A 215 -39.52 7.72 10.97
CA ALA A 215 -40.10 6.82 9.98
C ALA A 215 -40.63 5.49 10.54
N LEU A 216 -40.44 5.16 11.82
CA LEU A 216 -40.94 3.90 12.43
C LEU A 216 -42.48 3.76 12.38
N GLY A 217 -43.20 4.87 12.22
CA GLY A 217 -44.66 4.88 12.07
C GLY A 217 -45.19 4.57 10.66
N LEU A 218 -44.32 4.35 9.67
CA LEU A 218 -44.73 4.06 8.30
C LEU A 218 -45.42 2.68 8.18
N PRO A 219 -46.41 2.53 7.28
CA PRO A 219 -47.17 1.28 7.17
C PRO A 219 -46.38 0.13 6.54
N GLY A 220 -46.51 -1.06 7.11
CA GLY A 220 -45.97 -2.32 6.56
C GLY A 220 -44.45 -2.28 6.34
N VAL A 221 -44.02 -2.82 5.20
CA VAL A 221 -42.59 -2.96 4.83
C VAL A 221 -41.82 -1.63 4.80
N ALA A 222 -42.49 -0.47 4.65
CA ALA A 222 -41.85 0.84 4.79
C ALA A 222 -41.42 1.13 6.25
N GLY A 223 -42.23 0.74 7.24
CA GLY A 223 -41.87 0.82 8.66
C GLY A 223 -40.86 -0.24 9.09
N GLU A 224 -40.96 -1.46 8.52
CA GLU A 224 -39.95 -2.52 8.71
C GLU A 224 -38.58 -2.09 8.16
N ALA A 225 -38.57 -1.43 7.01
CA ALA A 225 -37.36 -0.84 6.43
C ALA A 225 -36.82 0.33 7.26
N ALA A 226 -37.68 1.17 7.86
CA ALA A 226 -37.25 2.20 8.79
C ALA A 226 -36.57 1.61 10.04
N ALA A 227 -37.16 0.57 10.63
CA ALA A 227 -36.58 -0.15 11.78
C ALA A 227 -35.26 -0.85 11.44
N ALA A 228 -35.18 -1.50 10.27
CA ALA A 228 -33.93 -2.13 9.82
C ALA A 228 -32.84 -1.08 9.49
N ASN A 229 -33.21 0.08 8.93
CA ASN A 229 -32.26 1.18 8.73
C ASN A 229 -31.80 1.79 10.06
N LEU A 230 -32.65 1.83 11.10
CA LEU A 230 -32.25 2.22 12.44
C LEU A 230 -31.15 1.27 12.95
N ALA A 231 -31.32 -0.04 12.81
CA ALA A 231 -30.26 -1.00 13.15
C ALA A 231 -28.96 -0.74 12.36
N VAL A 232 -29.05 -0.52 11.04
CA VAL A 232 -27.89 -0.22 10.17
C VAL A 232 -27.08 0.97 10.68
N VAL A 233 -27.71 2.13 10.89
CA VAL A 233 -26.97 3.33 11.35
C VAL A 233 -26.49 3.19 12.80
N GLN A 234 -27.19 2.43 13.64
CA GLN A 234 -26.79 2.20 15.02
C GLN A 234 -25.58 1.26 15.15
N VAL A 235 -25.42 0.25 14.29
CA VAL A 235 -24.17 -0.53 14.20
C VAL A 235 -22.98 0.40 13.93
N VAL A 236 -23.09 1.30 12.95
CA VAL A 236 -22.01 2.26 12.63
C VAL A 236 -21.74 3.22 13.80
N GLN A 237 -22.78 3.74 14.46
CA GLN A 237 -22.61 4.57 15.67
C GLN A 237 -21.89 3.83 16.79
N ARG A 238 -22.18 2.53 16.96
CA ARG A 238 -21.61 1.67 18.01
C ARG A 238 -20.15 1.29 17.73
N LEU A 239 -19.82 1.02 16.46
CA LEU A 239 -18.43 0.79 16.02
C LEU A 239 -17.55 2.02 16.19
N LEU A 240 -18.05 3.21 15.78
CA LEU A 240 -17.32 4.47 15.98
C LEU A 240 -17.18 4.84 17.47
N ASN A 241 -18.21 4.57 18.28
CA ASN A 241 -18.25 4.86 19.71
C ASN A 241 -18.92 3.71 20.50
N PRO A 242 -18.14 2.86 21.19
CA PRO A 242 -18.66 1.77 22.02
C PRO A 242 -19.47 2.20 23.26
N ALA A 243 -19.62 3.51 23.51
CA ALA A 243 -20.54 4.08 24.49
C ALA A 243 -21.77 4.76 23.85
N ALA A 244 -21.96 4.67 22.54
CA ALA A 244 -23.17 5.17 21.87
C ALA A 244 -24.42 4.40 22.35
N PRO A 245 -25.54 5.10 22.63
CA PRO A 245 -26.79 4.48 23.06
C PRO A 245 -27.53 3.84 21.87
N VAL A 246 -28.06 2.65 22.10
CA VAL A 246 -28.83 1.88 21.11
C VAL A 246 -30.30 1.80 21.55
N TYR A 247 -31.24 1.83 20.61
CA TYR A 247 -32.68 1.76 20.88
C TYR A 247 -33.12 0.32 21.17
N ASP A 248 -33.90 0.13 22.23
CA ASP A 248 -34.40 -1.17 22.72
C ASP A 248 -34.95 -2.09 21.60
N GLY A 249 -35.66 -1.51 20.62
CA GLY A 249 -36.26 -2.24 19.51
C GLY A 249 -35.28 -2.80 18.46
N VAL A 250 -34.00 -2.43 18.50
CA VAL A 250 -32.93 -2.96 17.63
C VAL A 250 -31.70 -3.43 18.42
N LEU A 251 -31.71 -3.30 19.75
CA LEU A 251 -30.56 -3.55 20.63
C LEU A 251 -29.92 -4.93 20.43
N GLU A 252 -30.74 -5.98 20.39
CA GLU A 252 -30.26 -7.37 20.22
C GLU A 252 -29.55 -7.57 18.87
N GLN A 253 -30.09 -7.01 17.78
CA GLN A 253 -29.49 -7.11 16.44
C GLN A 253 -28.19 -6.30 16.33
N VAL A 254 -28.17 -5.09 16.91
CA VAL A 254 -27.00 -4.21 16.86
C VAL A 254 -25.84 -4.77 17.70
N GLU A 255 -26.09 -5.22 18.93
CA GLU A 255 -25.03 -5.83 19.75
C GLU A 255 -24.54 -7.16 19.17
N ALA A 256 -25.42 -7.97 18.57
CA ALA A 256 -25.03 -9.22 17.91
C ALA A 256 -24.16 -8.99 16.66
N GLU A 257 -24.51 -8.02 15.81
CA GLU A 257 -23.72 -7.64 14.64
C GLU A 257 -22.36 -7.09 15.06
N VAL A 258 -22.31 -6.18 16.04
CA VAL A 258 -21.06 -5.61 16.56
C VAL A 258 -20.20 -6.70 17.22
N ALA A 259 -20.80 -7.64 17.96
CA ALA A 259 -20.06 -8.76 18.54
C ALA A 259 -19.45 -9.69 17.47
N ALA A 260 -20.14 -9.92 16.34
CA ALA A 260 -19.57 -10.67 15.23
C ALA A 260 -18.42 -9.92 14.53
N ILE A 261 -18.58 -8.60 14.35
CA ILE A 261 -17.55 -7.71 13.78
C ILE A 261 -16.28 -7.66 14.64
N GLU A 262 -16.40 -7.58 15.97
CA GLU A 262 -15.26 -7.56 16.90
C GLU A 262 -14.67 -8.96 17.17
N ALA A 263 -15.40 -10.04 16.87
CA ALA A 263 -14.93 -11.43 17.04
C ALA A 263 -14.21 -12.01 15.82
N HIS A 264 -14.34 -11.36 14.65
CA HIS A 264 -13.71 -11.75 13.38
C HIS A 264 -13.98 -13.20 12.93
N ALA A 265 -15.10 -13.78 13.37
CA ALA A 265 -15.30 -15.23 13.46
C ALA A 265 -15.77 -15.92 12.16
N GLY A 266 -14.99 -15.81 11.09
CA GLY A 266 -15.25 -16.54 9.84
C GLY A 266 -16.51 -16.09 9.10
N VAL A 267 -17.10 -16.99 8.30
CA VAL A 267 -18.35 -16.71 7.57
C VAL A 267 -19.57 -17.06 8.41
N ALA A 268 -20.44 -16.08 8.68
CA ALA A 268 -21.67 -16.26 9.47
C ALA A 268 -22.82 -15.36 8.98
N PRO A 269 -24.11 -15.69 9.24
CA PRO A 269 -25.23 -14.82 8.89
C PRO A 269 -25.24 -13.50 9.69
N SER A 270 -25.36 -12.38 9.00
CA SER A 270 -25.51 -11.05 9.62
C SER A 270 -26.81 -10.94 10.41
N ALA A 271 -26.76 -10.32 11.60
CA ALA A 271 -27.91 -10.09 12.45
C ALA A 271 -28.84 -8.98 11.91
N VAL A 272 -28.32 -8.07 11.06
CA VAL A 272 -29.08 -6.97 10.45
C VAL A 272 -29.55 -7.29 9.02
N PHE A 273 -28.74 -8.00 8.24
CA PHE A 273 -29.04 -8.33 6.83
C PHE A 273 -29.54 -9.77 6.64
N GLY A 274 -29.12 -10.74 7.45
CA GLY A 274 -29.62 -12.13 7.42
C GLY A 274 -28.98 -13.05 6.37
N TYR A 275 -28.22 -12.50 5.42
CA TYR A 275 -27.34 -13.29 4.54
C TYR A 275 -25.95 -13.46 5.18
N ALA A 276 -25.14 -14.37 4.63
CA ALA A 276 -23.79 -14.65 5.13
C ALA A 276 -22.81 -13.50 4.85
N GLU A 277 -21.96 -13.17 5.82
CA GLU A 277 -20.91 -12.16 5.76
C GLU A 277 -19.58 -12.79 6.23
N ASP A 278 -18.43 -12.32 5.70
CA ASP A 278 -17.10 -12.79 6.10
C ASP A 278 -16.52 -11.87 7.18
N TYR A 279 -16.67 -12.25 8.44
CA TYR A 279 -16.23 -11.43 9.56
C TYR A 279 -14.70 -11.34 9.70
N THR A 280 -13.91 -12.18 9.01
CA THR A 280 -12.44 -12.05 8.99
C THR A 280 -11.96 -10.74 8.34
N GLN A 281 -12.80 -10.12 7.52
CA GLN A 281 -12.52 -8.87 6.81
C GLN A 281 -12.35 -7.67 7.76
N TYR A 282 -12.99 -7.72 8.93
CA TYR A 282 -13.02 -6.60 9.88
C TYR A 282 -11.77 -6.50 10.78
N VAL A 283 -10.78 -7.40 10.64
CA VAL A 283 -9.47 -7.30 11.30
C VAL A 283 -8.76 -6.03 10.80
N PRO A 284 -8.49 -5.03 11.66
CA PRO A 284 -7.74 -3.83 11.26
C PRO A 284 -6.30 -4.17 10.89
N ARG A 285 -5.86 -3.68 9.73
CA ARG A 285 -4.56 -3.93 9.11
C ARG A 285 -3.99 -2.61 8.56
N GLY A 286 -2.75 -2.58 8.06
CA GLY A 286 -2.09 -1.34 7.64
C GLY A 286 -2.08 -0.28 8.74
N HIS A 287 -2.29 1.00 8.39
CA HIS A 287 -2.28 2.10 9.36
C HIS A 287 -3.39 2.04 10.42
N TYR A 288 -4.45 1.26 10.20
CA TYR A 288 -5.57 1.16 11.15
C TYR A 288 -5.23 0.39 12.43
N THR A 289 -4.06 -0.27 12.49
CA THR A 289 -3.50 -0.83 13.74
C THR A 289 -2.90 0.26 14.65
N ARG A 290 -2.44 1.38 14.07
CA ARG A 290 -1.62 2.42 14.75
C ARG A 290 -2.40 3.22 15.81
N ASP A 291 -3.74 3.30 15.71
CA ASP A 291 -4.60 4.02 16.66
C ASP A 291 -5.98 3.34 16.79
N GLY A 292 -6.47 3.18 18.02
CA GLY A 292 -7.78 2.58 18.29
C GLY A 292 -8.97 3.37 17.74
N GLU A 293 -8.84 4.66 17.44
CA GLU A 293 -9.83 5.44 16.69
C GLU A 293 -9.84 5.10 15.20
N LEU A 294 -8.66 4.94 14.58
CA LEU A 294 -8.52 4.47 13.20
C LEU A 294 -9.06 3.04 13.07
N GLY A 295 -8.75 2.14 14.00
CA GLY A 295 -9.30 0.78 14.02
C GLY A 295 -10.84 0.72 14.14
N ARG A 296 -11.46 1.68 14.86
CA ARG A 296 -12.94 1.81 14.92
C ARG A 296 -13.52 2.38 13.63
N TYR A 297 -12.87 3.39 13.04
CA TYR A 297 -13.25 3.95 11.75
C TYR A 297 -13.16 2.91 10.63
N PHE A 298 -12.09 2.10 10.61
CA PHE A 298 -11.89 0.95 9.72
C PHE A 298 -13.09 0.00 9.76
N ARG A 299 -13.47 -0.51 10.94
CA ARG A 299 -14.59 -1.47 11.05
C ARG A 299 -15.92 -0.85 10.62
N ALA A 300 -16.16 0.41 10.99
CA ALA A 300 -17.35 1.16 10.58
C ALA A 300 -17.45 1.34 9.05
N MET A 301 -16.35 1.70 8.39
CA MET A 301 -16.29 1.92 6.94
C MET A 301 -16.22 0.62 6.14
N MET A 302 -15.51 -0.42 6.61
CA MET A 302 -15.54 -1.77 6.01
C MET A 302 -16.96 -2.31 5.97
N TRP A 303 -17.71 -2.19 7.07
CA TRP A 303 -19.09 -2.70 7.13
C TRP A 303 -20.01 -1.93 6.17
N LEU A 304 -19.94 -0.58 6.15
CA LEU A 304 -20.66 0.25 5.17
C LEU A 304 -20.22 0.05 3.70
N GLY A 305 -18.99 -0.41 3.50
CA GLY A 305 -18.42 -0.76 2.21
C GLY A 305 -18.81 -2.16 1.71
N ARG A 306 -19.15 -3.07 2.62
CA ARG A 306 -19.45 -4.48 2.31
C ARG A 306 -20.94 -4.82 2.28
N MET A 307 -21.76 -4.24 3.17
CA MET A 307 -23.18 -4.61 3.26
C MET A 307 -24.00 -4.05 2.08
N THR A 308 -24.56 -4.95 1.27
CA THR A 308 -25.36 -4.65 0.07
C THR A 308 -26.86 -4.79 0.35
N PHE A 309 -27.62 -3.76 -0.02
CA PHE A 309 -29.08 -3.81 -0.11
C PHE A 309 -29.48 -4.53 -1.40
N LEU A 310 -29.44 -5.86 -1.37
CA LEU A 310 -29.71 -6.76 -2.51
C LEU A 310 -31.17 -6.64 -2.99
N VAL A 311 -31.39 -6.52 -4.30
CA VAL A 311 -32.75 -6.40 -4.89
C VAL A 311 -33.22 -7.63 -5.68
N ARG A 312 -32.32 -8.57 -6.01
CA ARG A 312 -32.69 -9.87 -6.60
C ARG A 312 -33.10 -10.86 -5.51
N ALA A 313 -34.15 -11.65 -5.77
CA ALA A 313 -34.64 -12.67 -4.84
C ALA A 313 -34.51 -14.11 -5.37
N ASP A 314 -34.51 -15.05 -4.43
CA ASP A 314 -34.51 -16.52 -4.62
C ASP A 314 -35.74 -17.09 -5.36
N THR A 315 -36.75 -16.25 -5.63
CA THR A 315 -37.95 -16.59 -6.42
C THR A 315 -38.11 -15.76 -7.69
N ASP A 316 -37.17 -14.86 -8.01
CA ASP A 316 -37.22 -14.07 -9.24
C ASP A 316 -36.90 -14.95 -10.48
N PRO A 317 -37.20 -14.52 -11.72
CA PRO A 317 -36.69 -15.18 -12.92
C PRO A 317 -35.16 -15.16 -12.99
N GLU A 318 -34.56 -16.16 -13.64
CA GLU A 318 -33.10 -16.22 -13.83
C GLU A 318 -32.53 -14.91 -14.39
N PRO A 319 -31.40 -14.40 -13.86
CA PRO A 319 -30.60 -14.99 -12.78
C PRO A 319 -31.24 -14.88 -11.39
N LEU A 320 -31.28 -16.01 -10.68
CA LEU A 320 -31.81 -16.13 -9.31
C LEU A 320 -31.00 -15.31 -8.30
N GLY A 321 -31.69 -14.63 -7.38
CA GLY A 321 -31.08 -13.93 -6.24
C GLY A 321 -30.80 -14.85 -5.06
N SER A 322 -30.16 -14.28 -4.03
CA SER A 322 -29.66 -15.01 -2.84
C SER A 322 -30.47 -14.82 -1.56
N VAL A 323 -31.50 -13.97 -1.60
CA VAL A 323 -32.32 -13.59 -0.43
C VAL A 323 -33.80 -13.76 -0.74
N SER A 324 -34.64 -13.89 0.29
CA SER A 324 -36.08 -14.05 0.08
C SER A 324 -36.72 -12.82 -0.58
N LEU A 325 -37.82 -13.02 -1.33
CA LEU A 325 -38.62 -11.94 -1.91
C LEU A 325 -38.99 -10.83 -0.90
N ALA A 326 -39.25 -11.22 0.36
CA ALA A 326 -39.53 -10.28 1.45
C ALA A 326 -38.28 -9.47 1.85
N ALA A 327 -37.11 -10.10 1.93
CA ALA A 327 -35.85 -9.42 2.20
C ALA A 327 -35.47 -8.45 1.07
N ALA A 328 -35.58 -8.86 -0.20
CA ALA A 328 -35.29 -8.00 -1.35
C ALA A 328 -36.23 -6.77 -1.42
N ARG A 329 -37.53 -6.94 -1.10
CA ARG A 329 -38.47 -5.82 -0.96
C ARG A 329 -38.10 -4.89 0.20
N ARG A 330 -37.76 -5.44 1.37
CA ARG A 330 -37.25 -4.66 2.52
C ARG A 330 -35.99 -3.88 2.13
N PHE A 331 -35.03 -4.50 1.45
CA PHE A 331 -33.78 -3.83 1.02
C PHE A 331 -34.01 -2.73 -0.01
N ALA A 332 -34.92 -2.92 -0.97
CA ALA A 332 -35.32 -1.84 -1.88
C ALA A 332 -35.93 -0.65 -1.11
N ALA A 333 -36.87 -0.90 -0.19
CA ALA A 333 -37.43 0.14 0.67
C ALA A 333 -36.37 0.81 1.57
N GLN A 334 -35.47 0.04 2.18
CA GLN A 334 -34.35 0.54 2.99
C GLN A 334 -33.44 1.48 2.19
N SER A 335 -33.06 1.07 0.98
CA SER A 335 -32.19 1.84 0.09
C SER A 335 -32.84 3.16 -0.36
N ALA A 336 -34.13 3.14 -0.71
CA ALA A 336 -34.88 4.34 -1.09
C ALA A 336 -35.09 5.31 0.08
N LEU A 337 -35.32 4.80 1.30
CA LEU A 337 -35.41 5.62 2.51
C LEU A 337 -34.06 6.31 2.82
N LEU A 338 -32.94 5.56 2.85
CA LEU A 338 -31.61 6.14 3.06
C LEU A 338 -31.28 7.21 2.01
N ALA A 339 -31.55 6.91 0.74
CA ALA A 339 -31.36 7.83 -0.37
C ALA A 339 -32.18 9.12 -0.22
N ARG A 340 -33.44 9.02 0.23
CA ARG A 340 -34.29 10.18 0.51
C ARG A 340 -33.79 11.00 1.71
N TRP A 341 -33.39 10.33 2.78
CA TRP A 341 -32.95 11.00 4.01
C TRP A 341 -31.66 11.80 3.81
N LEU A 342 -30.75 11.37 2.93
CA LEU A 342 -29.60 12.19 2.54
C LEU A 342 -30.04 13.59 2.03
N ASP A 343 -31.13 13.68 1.29
CA ASP A 343 -31.64 14.94 0.74
C ASP A 343 -32.57 15.70 1.71
N SER A 344 -33.29 15.04 2.62
CA SER A 344 -34.23 15.68 3.57
C SER A 344 -33.64 16.06 4.93
N THR A 345 -32.57 15.39 5.36
CA THR A 345 -32.01 15.49 6.71
C THR A 345 -30.87 16.52 6.72
N SER A 346 -30.72 17.28 7.81
CA SER A 346 -29.64 18.25 7.95
C SER A 346 -28.56 17.79 8.93
N VAL A 347 -27.30 18.04 8.57
CA VAL A 347 -26.09 17.85 9.37
C VAL A 347 -25.32 19.17 9.34
N ASP A 348 -25.04 19.75 10.52
CA ASP A 348 -24.35 21.04 10.69
C ASP A 348 -24.89 22.20 9.82
N GLY A 349 -26.20 22.20 9.55
CA GLY A 349 -26.89 23.22 8.76
C GLY A 349 -26.74 23.06 7.23
N GLN A 350 -26.14 21.98 6.75
CA GLN A 350 -26.17 21.54 5.34
C GLN A 350 -27.04 20.28 5.21
N PRO A 351 -27.43 19.84 3.99
CA PRO A 351 -28.08 18.55 3.81
C PRO A 351 -27.10 17.39 4.06
N ALA A 352 -27.60 16.27 4.60
CA ALA A 352 -26.80 15.07 4.90
C ALA A 352 -26.07 14.51 3.66
N ARG A 353 -26.63 14.72 2.46
CA ARG A 353 -26.01 14.42 1.16
C ARG A 353 -24.63 15.02 0.98
N ASP A 354 -24.35 16.18 1.58
CA ASP A 354 -23.10 16.91 1.36
C ASP A 354 -21.99 16.35 2.24
N ALA A 355 -22.32 15.91 3.46
CA ALA A 355 -21.42 15.12 4.30
C ALA A 355 -21.10 13.77 3.63
N TRP A 356 -22.12 13.06 3.15
CA TRP A 356 -21.95 11.80 2.41
C TRP A 356 -21.11 12.00 1.14
N GLN A 357 -21.39 13.03 0.34
CA GLN A 357 -20.63 13.32 -0.88
C GLN A 357 -19.18 13.74 -0.60
N ARG A 358 -18.87 14.38 0.53
CA ARG A 358 -17.48 14.67 0.92
C ARG A 358 -16.71 13.38 1.22
N ILE A 359 -17.28 12.49 2.04
CA ILE A 359 -16.69 11.18 2.35
C ILE A 359 -16.51 10.36 1.06
N TYR A 360 -17.55 10.29 0.23
CA TYR A 360 -17.54 9.52 -1.01
C TYR A 360 -16.54 10.08 -2.04
N ARG A 361 -16.50 11.40 -2.28
CA ARG A 361 -15.59 12.02 -3.27
C ARG A 361 -14.13 12.01 -2.83
N ALA A 362 -13.84 12.14 -1.53
CA ALA A 362 -12.47 12.05 -1.04
C ALA A 362 -11.91 10.65 -1.30
N THR A 363 -12.56 9.61 -0.78
CA THR A 363 -12.15 8.21 -0.97
C THR A 363 -12.17 7.78 -2.45
N ALA A 364 -13.08 8.31 -3.27
CA ALA A 364 -13.11 8.03 -4.71
C ALA A 364 -12.06 8.78 -5.54
N PHE A 365 -11.46 9.86 -5.02
CA PHE A 365 -10.33 10.54 -5.66
C PHE A 365 -9.02 9.76 -5.47
N PHE A 366 -8.80 9.21 -4.26
CA PHE A 366 -7.64 8.37 -3.97
C PHE A 366 -7.68 7.07 -4.81
N VAL A 367 -8.76 6.29 -4.69
CA VAL A 367 -8.82 4.94 -5.28
C VAL A 367 -9.71 4.88 -6.51
N GLY A 368 -11.03 5.06 -6.35
CA GLY A 368 -12.00 5.01 -7.43
C GLY A 368 -13.46 5.03 -6.99
N PHE A 369 -14.37 4.99 -7.96
CA PHE A 369 -15.82 4.95 -7.69
C PHE A 369 -16.26 3.56 -7.20
N ALA A 370 -17.40 3.47 -6.51
CA ALA A 370 -17.99 2.18 -6.15
C ALA A 370 -18.51 1.45 -7.41
N ASP A 371 -18.34 0.13 -7.45
CA ASP A 371 -18.77 -0.72 -8.58
C ASP A 371 -20.29 -1.00 -8.53
N GLU A 372 -20.87 -0.95 -7.33
CA GLU A 372 -22.29 -1.10 -7.07
C GLU A 372 -23.01 0.25 -7.07
N LEU A 373 -24.34 0.19 -7.01
CA LEU A 373 -25.21 1.36 -7.01
C LEU A 373 -25.03 2.16 -5.71
N THR A 374 -25.05 3.49 -5.86
CA THR A 374 -25.03 4.47 -4.77
C THR A 374 -26.45 4.90 -4.38
N PRO A 375 -26.64 5.55 -3.21
CA PRO A 375 -27.92 6.15 -2.84
C PRO A 375 -28.47 7.14 -3.89
N ALA A 376 -27.61 7.83 -4.65
CA ALA A 376 -28.04 8.78 -5.68
C ALA A 376 -28.65 8.10 -6.92
N GLU A 377 -28.12 6.92 -7.30
CA GLU A 377 -28.70 6.09 -8.36
C GLU A 377 -30.05 5.51 -7.90
N VAL A 378 -30.14 5.00 -6.67
CA VAL A 378 -31.41 4.53 -6.09
C VAL A 378 -32.47 5.65 -6.00
N TYR A 379 -32.09 6.87 -5.61
CA TYR A 379 -33.01 8.00 -5.63
C TYR A 379 -33.55 8.29 -7.04
N SER A 380 -32.71 8.09 -8.06
CA SER A 380 -33.06 8.24 -9.47
C SER A 380 -33.98 7.11 -9.95
N ALA A 381 -33.76 5.87 -9.53
CA ALA A 381 -34.67 4.74 -9.75
C ALA A 381 -36.05 4.98 -9.12
N ALA A 382 -36.09 5.35 -7.84
CA ALA A 382 -37.32 5.71 -7.13
C ALA A 382 -38.05 6.88 -7.82
N THR A 383 -37.33 7.90 -8.26
CA THR A 383 -37.89 9.05 -9.00
C THR A 383 -38.51 8.65 -10.34
N ARG A 384 -37.95 7.67 -11.05
CA ARG A 384 -38.50 7.15 -12.32
C ARG A 384 -39.76 6.29 -12.12
N VAL A 385 -39.76 5.42 -11.11
CA VAL A 385 -40.84 4.44 -10.87
C VAL A 385 -42.01 5.04 -10.07
N LEU A 386 -41.71 5.73 -8.98
CA LEU A 386 -42.68 6.28 -8.03
C LEU A 386 -43.09 7.73 -8.40
N GLY A 387 -42.31 8.37 -9.28
CA GLY A 387 -42.51 9.76 -9.73
C GLY A 387 -41.77 10.80 -8.88
N ALA A 388 -41.53 11.98 -9.45
CA ALA A 388 -40.67 13.03 -8.88
C ALA A 388 -41.18 13.69 -7.57
N SER A 389 -42.30 13.23 -7.02
CA SER A 389 -42.86 13.71 -5.75
C SER A 389 -43.34 12.55 -4.86
N TRP A 390 -42.76 11.36 -5.04
CA TRP A 390 -43.06 10.17 -4.23
C TRP A 390 -42.92 10.43 -2.73
N ALA A 391 -43.70 9.72 -1.92
CA ALA A 391 -43.70 9.82 -0.46
C ALA A 391 -43.24 8.50 0.18
N PRO A 392 -42.70 8.48 1.41
CA PRO A 392 -42.28 7.24 2.06
C PRO A 392 -43.37 6.16 2.15
N GLU A 393 -44.64 6.58 2.21
CA GLU A 393 -45.82 5.71 2.19
C GLU A 393 -46.02 4.97 0.86
N ASP A 394 -45.46 5.45 -0.26
CA ASP A 394 -45.47 4.72 -1.54
C ASP A 394 -44.66 3.41 -1.45
N LEU A 395 -43.71 3.32 -0.52
CA LEU A 395 -42.90 2.10 -0.28
C LEU A 395 -43.68 1.01 0.49
N ALA A 396 -44.92 1.26 0.92
CA ALA A 396 -45.78 0.24 1.52
C ALA A 396 -46.57 -0.57 0.47
N ASP A 397 -46.53 -0.14 -0.79
CA ASP A 397 -47.19 -0.76 -1.93
C ASP A 397 -46.24 -1.78 -2.59
N LEU A 398 -46.63 -3.06 -2.56
CA LEU A 398 -45.75 -4.16 -2.98
C LEU A 398 -45.51 -4.18 -4.50
N ASP A 399 -46.49 -3.76 -5.30
CA ASP A 399 -46.34 -3.70 -6.76
C ASP A 399 -45.37 -2.57 -7.14
N LYS A 400 -45.41 -1.44 -6.41
CA LYS A 400 -44.42 -0.36 -6.55
C LYS A 400 -43.03 -0.78 -6.08
N LEU A 401 -42.90 -1.56 -5.02
CA LEU A 401 -41.60 -2.07 -4.55
C LEU A 401 -40.96 -3.05 -5.53
N ASP A 402 -41.73 -3.96 -6.14
CA ASP A 402 -41.17 -4.87 -7.15
C ASP A 402 -40.78 -4.12 -8.43
N ALA A 403 -41.59 -3.14 -8.86
CA ALA A 403 -41.19 -2.24 -9.96
C ALA A 403 -39.92 -1.42 -9.62
N LEU A 404 -39.73 -1.03 -8.36
CA LEU A 404 -38.51 -0.36 -7.89
C LEU A 404 -37.31 -1.32 -7.87
N ARG A 405 -37.47 -2.57 -7.41
CA ARG A 405 -36.42 -3.59 -7.41
C ARG A 405 -35.88 -3.85 -8.81
N GLU A 406 -36.78 -4.08 -9.77
CA GLU A 406 -36.39 -4.30 -11.18
C GLU A 406 -35.75 -3.04 -11.80
N ALA A 407 -36.21 -1.84 -11.43
CA ALA A 407 -35.59 -0.59 -11.90
C ALA A 407 -34.19 -0.31 -11.30
N ILE A 408 -33.94 -0.75 -10.07
CA ILE A 408 -32.60 -0.73 -9.43
C ILE A 408 -31.71 -1.78 -10.12
N HIS A 409 -32.20 -3.01 -10.28
CA HIS A 409 -31.48 -4.11 -10.93
C HIS A 409 -31.05 -3.78 -12.37
N ALA A 410 -31.87 -3.02 -13.11
CA ALA A 410 -31.61 -2.63 -14.50
C ALA A 410 -30.68 -1.41 -14.67
N ASP A 411 -30.33 -0.66 -13.63
CA ASP A 411 -29.52 0.57 -13.78
C ASP A 411 -28.02 0.29 -13.87
N ARG A 412 -27.47 -0.54 -12.97
CA ARG A 412 -26.07 -0.98 -13.00
C ARG A 412 -25.90 -2.30 -12.25
N GLN A 413 -25.13 -3.20 -12.84
CA GLN A 413 -24.63 -4.41 -12.18
C GLN A 413 -23.16 -4.18 -11.81
N SER A 414 -22.70 -4.82 -10.75
CA SER A 414 -21.27 -4.82 -10.39
C SER A 414 -20.44 -5.45 -11.51
N ARG A 415 -19.17 -5.08 -11.64
CA ARG A 415 -18.19 -5.72 -12.53
C ARG A 415 -17.37 -6.77 -11.79
N ILE A 416 -17.21 -6.64 -10.48
CA ILE A 416 -16.52 -7.54 -9.55
C ILE A 416 -17.57 -8.28 -8.68
N LEU A 417 -17.38 -9.57 -8.42
CA LEU A 417 -18.27 -10.32 -7.53
C LEU A 417 -18.02 -9.97 -6.05
N PRO A 418 -19.07 -9.69 -5.26
CA PRO A 418 -18.91 -9.55 -3.82
C PRO A 418 -18.61 -10.91 -3.17
N VAL A 419 -17.67 -10.88 -2.24
CA VAL A 419 -17.35 -11.97 -1.30
C VAL A 419 -18.03 -11.65 0.04
N PRO A 420 -18.67 -12.60 0.74
CA PRO A 420 -18.91 -13.97 0.31
C PRO A 420 -19.97 -14.05 -0.79
N THR A 421 -19.62 -14.72 -1.89
CA THR A 421 -20.54 -14.91 -3.01
C THR A 421 -21.63 -15.92 -2.61
N PRO A 422 -22.91 -15.70 -2.97
CA PRO A 422 -23.99 -16.60 -2.59
C PRO A 422 -23.71 -18.09 -2.89
N THR A 423 -24.06 -18.96 -1.93
CA THR A 423 -23.64 -20.37 -1.89
C THR A 423 -24.02 -21.19 -3.12
N PHE A 424 -25.00 -20.74 -3.91
CA PHE A 424 -25.39 -21.33 -5.19
C PHE A 424 -24.24 -21.37 -6.22
N PHE A 425 -23.31 -20.41 -6.19
CA PHE A 425 -22.14 -20.40 -7.09
C PHE A 425 -21.02 -21.33 -6.61
N ALA A 426 -20.81 -21.43 -5.30
CA ALA A 426 -19.80 -22.32 -4.70
C ALA A 426 -20.15 -23.82 -4.89
N ALA A 427 -21.42 -24.17 -5.08
CA ALA A 427 -21.92 -25.54 -5.14
C ALA A 427 -21.76 -26.23 -6.51
N GLY A 428 -20.66 -25.99 -7.24
CA GLY A 428 -20.30 -26.77 -8.43
C GLY A 428 -21.15 -26.51 -9.68
N ALA A 429 -21.75 -25.33 -9.82
CA ALA A 429 -22.62 -24.95 -10.94
C ALA A 429 -21.84 -24.68 -12.25
N VAL A 430 -21.25 -25.73 -12.83
CA VAL A 430 -20.54 -25.69 -14.12
C VAL A 430 -21.50 -25.23 -15.23
N GLY A 431 -21.34 -23.98 -15.68
CA GLY A 431 -22.08 -23.41 -16.81
C GLY A 431 -22.94 -22.18 -16.53
N VAL A 432 -22.95 -21.64 -15.31
CA VAL A 432 -23.56 -20.30 -15.05
C VAL A 432 -22.61 -19.21 -15.57
N ALA A 433 -23.14 -18.15 -16.19
CA ALA A 433 -22.31 -17.06 -16.71
C ALA A 433 -21.83 -16.12 -15.59
N ARG A 434 -20.72 -15.40 -15.83
CA ARG A 434 -20.20 -14.38 -14.90
C ARG A 434 -21.18 -13.21 -14.80
N GLU A 435 -21.79 -12.88 -15.92
CA GLU A 435 -22.79 -11.85 -16.08
C GLU A 435 -24.06 -12.19 -15.26
N ASP A 436 -24.50 -13.45 -15.25
CA ASP A 436 -25.60 -13.95 -14.41
C ASP A 436 -25.25 -13.86 -12.91
N ALA A 437 -24.00 -14.19 -12.55
CA ALA A 437 -23.52 -14.14 -11.17
C ALA A 437 -23.48 -12.70 -10.61
N LEU A 438 -23.00 -11.75 -11.40
CA LEU A 438 -22.99 -10.33 -11.03
C LEU A 438 -24.41 -9.77 -10.93
N ALA A 439 -25.27 -10.11 -11.88
CA ALA A 439 -26.69 -9.76 -11.90
C ALA A 439 -27.44 -10.26 -10.66
N ALA A 440 -27.19 -11.49 -10.20
CA ALA A 440 -27.74 -12.06 -8.97
C ALA A 440 -27.37 -11.27 -7.69
N THR A 441 -26.25 -10.53 -7.72
CA THR A 441 -25.75 -9.72 -6.60
C THR A 441 -26.12 -8.23 -6.68
N ALA A 442 -26.98 -7.84 -7.63
CA ALA A 442 -27.36 -6.44 -7.82
C ALA A 442 -28.03 -5.82 -6.58
N GLY A 443 -27.61 -4.61 -6.24
CA GLY A 443 -28.09 -3.86 -5.07
C GLY A 443 -27.32 -2.56 -4.85
N MET A 444 -27.67 -1.85 -3.79
CA MET A 444 -27.01 -0.60 -3.37
C MET A 444 -26.03 -0.87 -2.22
N ARG A 445 -24.88 -0.18 -2.17
CA ARG A 445 -23.99 -0.14 -0.99
C ARG A 445 -23.86 1.30 -0.51
N PHE A 446 -24.04 1.53 0.79
CA PHE A 446 -24.16 2.91 1.30
C PHE A 446 -22.85 3.71 1.15
N LEU A 447 -21.70 3.08 1.37
CA LEU A 447 -20.36 3.62 1.03
C LEU A 447 -19.49 2.51 0.42
N GLY A 448 -20.00 1.81 -0.60
CA GLY A 448 -19.41 0.59 -1.19
C GLY A 448 -17.92 0.64 -1.52
N GLN A 449 -17.24 -0.51 -1.42
CA GLN A 449 -15.82 -0.65 -1.77
C GLN A 449 -15.52 -0.14 -3.20
N ARG A 450 -14.27 0.25 -3.46
CA ARG A 450 -13.93 0.96 -4.71
C ARG A 450 -13.53 -0.03 -5.80
N TYR A 451 -14.01 0.23 -7.02
CA TYR A 451 -13.61 -0.53 -8.20
C TYR A 451 -12.14 -0.25 -8.52
N VAL A 452 -11.33 -1.31 -8.60
CA VAL A 452 -9.98 -1.29 -9.16
C VAL A 452 -9.87 -2.35 -10.28
N PRO A 453 -9.29 -2.01 -11.45
CA PRO A 453 -9.40 -2.84 -12.65
C PRO A 453 -8.60 -4.14 -12.60
N ASP A 454 -7.55 -4.18 -11.79
CA ASP A 454 -6.75 -5.36 -11.53
C ASP A 454 -7.49 -6.38 -10.66
N ALA A 455 -8.36 -5.96 -9.73
CA ALA A 455 -9.23 -6.89 -9.01
C ALA A 455 -10.27 -7.55 -9.95
N GLU A 456 -10.87 -6.80 -10.89
CA GLU A 456 -11.72 -7.40 -11.93
C GLU A 456 -10.92 -8.36 -12.83
N ALA A 457 -9.68 -7.99 -13.17
CA ALA A 457 -8.82 -8.82 -13.99
C ALA A 457 -8.41 -10.13 -13.28
N MET A 458 -8.11 -10.09 -11.98
CA MET A 458 -7.78 -11.26 -11.16
C MET A 458 -9.00 -12.16 -10.95
N ASP A 459 -10.18 -11.60 -10.68
CA ASP A 459 -11.44 -12.37 -10.65
C ASP A 459 -11.66 -13.10 -11.99
N ARG A 460 -11.57 -12.39 -13.13
CA ARG A 460 -11.74 -13.00 -14.47
C ARG A 460 -10.75 -14.11 -14.79
N LEU A 461 -9.64 -14.21 -14.05
CA LEU A 461 -8.55 -15.17 -14.25
C LEU A 461 -8.57 -16.33 -13.25
N VAL A 462 -9.66 -16.53 -12.51
CA VAL A 462 -9.87 -17.71 -11.67
C VAL A 462 -11.14 -18.49 -12.04
N ALA A 463 -11.36 -19.60 -11.36
CA ALA A 463 -12.57 -20.39 -11.41
C ALA A 463 -13.80 -19.57 -10.94
N PRO A 464 -14.99 -19.78 -11.52
CA PRO A 464 -15.30 -20.76 -12.56
C PRO A 464 -15.09 -20.26 -14.01
N TRP A 465 -14.50 -19.07 -14.21
CA TRP A 465 -14.32 -18.46 -15.54
C TRP A 465 -13.16 -19.05 -16.34
N VAL A 466 -12.12 -19.50 -15.63
CA VAL A 466 -11.04 -20.34 -16.15
C VAL A 466 -11.38 -21.81 -15.89
N GLY A 467 -11.20 -22.66 -16.90
CA GLY A 467 -11.53 -24.08 -16.86
C GLY A 467 -10.52 -24.94 -16.09
N PRO A 468 -10.66 -26.28 -16.16
CA PRO A 468 -9.77 -27.18 -15.45
C PRO A 468 -8.32 -27.14 -15.96
N LEU A 469 -7.40 -27.53 -15.09
CA LEU A 469 -5.98 -27.69 -15.39
C LEU A 469 -5.78 -28.77 -16.47
N LEU A 470 -5.02 -28.44 -17.52
CA LEU A 470 -4.76 -29.31 -18.67
C LEU A 470 -3.58 -30.27 -18.46
N THR A 471 -2.84 -30.12 -17.35
CA THR A 471 -1.60 -30.84 -17.03
C THR A 471 -1.71 -31.63 -15.72
N GLY A 472 -0.85 -32.63 -15.53
CA GLY A 472 -0.87 -33.48 -14.32
C GLY A 472 -0.18 -32.88 -13.09
N ALA A 473 0.85 -32.05 -13.31
CA ALA A 473 1.54 -31.32 -12.25
C ALA A 473 0.73 -30.06 -11.88
N ALA A 474 0.44 -29.86 -10.59
CA ALA A 474 -0.26 -28.67 -10.12
C ALA A 474 0.71 -27.48 -10.05
N PRO A 475 0.47 -26.38 -10.78
CA PRO A 475 1.16 -25.11 -10.54
C PRO A 475 0.56 -24.41 -9.31
N PHE A 476 1.17 -23.31 -8.86
CA PHE A 476 0.80 -22.60 -7.63
C PHE A 476 -0.68 -22.17 -7.58
N THR A 477 -1.19 -21.68 -8.72
CA THR A 477 -2.57 -21.20 -8.86
C THR A 477 -3.63 -22.30 -8.76
N ALA A 478 -3.26 -23.58 -8.78
CA ALA A 478 -4.21 -24.68 -8.82
C ALA A 478 -4.79 -25.01 -7.43
N ILE A 479 -6.12 -25.18 -7.37
CA ILE A 479 -6.84 -25.72 -6.21
C ILE A 479 -7.57 -27.03 -6.58
N PRO A 480 -7.88 -27.92 -5.62
CA PRO A 480 -8.79 -29.04 -5.83
C PRO A 480 -10.23 -28.55 -6.04
N TRP A 481 -10.92 -29.02 -7.07
CA TRP A 481 -12.34 -28.76 -7.29
C TRP A 481 -13.08 -30.07 -7.64
N GLY A 482 -13.65 -30.70 -6.62
CA GLY A 482 -14.29 -32.01 -6.74
C GLY A 482 -13.32 -33.11 -7.19
N SER A 483 -13.39 -33.51 -8.46
CA SER A 483 -12.51 -34.53 -9.06
C SER A 483 -11.49 -33.97 -10.07
N VAL A 484 -11.45 -32.65 -10.26
CA VAL A 484 -10.50 -31.94 -11.12
C VAL A 484 -9.66 -30.94 -10.31
N ARG A 485 -8.70 -30.28 -10.95
CA ARG A 485 -8.08 -29.05 -10.45
C ARG A 485 -8.51 -27.88 -11.31
N GLN A 486 -8.70 -26.72 -10.69
CA GLN A 486 -9.04 -25.46 -11.36
C GLN A 486 -8.11 -24.34 -10.86
N ARG A 487 -8.09 -23.20 -11.57
CA ARG A 487 -7.29 -22.03 -11.22
C ARG A 487 -8.00 -21.28 -10.09
N GLY A 488 -7.62 -21.52 -8.84
CA GLY A 488 -8.26 -20.88 -7.68
C GLY A 488 -7.74 -19.48 -7.37
N PHE A 489 -6.52 -19.19 -7.80
CA PHE A 489 -5.85 -17.92 -7.56
C PHE A 489 -5.29 -17.34 -8.87
N ALA A 490 -5.25 -16.02 -8.97
CA ALA A 490 -4.40 -15.31 -9.91
C ALA A 490 -2.98 -15.17 -9.35
N ARG A 491 -2.09 -14.50 -10.10
CA ARG A 491 -0.79 -14.02 -9.61
C ARG A 491 -0.64 -12.52 -9.86
N GLY A 492 0.23 -11.83 -9.11
CA GLY A 492 0.68 -10.49 -9.50
C GLY A 492 1.28 -10.45 -10.91
N LEU A 493 1.91 -11.55 -11.35
CA LEU A 493 2.41 -11.72 -12.72
C LEU A 493 1.31 -11.66 -13.80
N ASP A 494 0.05 -12.05 -13.50
CA ASP A 494 -1.06 -11.90 -14.43
C ASP A 494 -1.36 -10.40 -14.66
N VAL A 495 -1.42 -9.61 -13.57
CA VAL A 495 -1.63 -8.16 -13.62
C VAL A 495 -0.52 -7.48 -14.41
N MET A 496 0.75 -7.83 -14.16
CA MET A 496 1.89 -7.31 -14.92
C MET A 496 1.83 -7.67 -16.42
N THR A 497 1.30 -8.83 -16.77
CA THR A 497 1.06 -9.26 -18.17
C THR A 497 -0.03 -8.41 -18.83
N LEU A 498 -1.08 -8.04 -18.08
CA LEU A 498 -2.16 -7.18 -18.57
C LEU A 498 -1.76 -5.70 -18.67
N LEU A 499 -0.87 -5.24 -17.80
CA LEU A 499 -0.22 -3.93 -17.89
C LEU A 499 0.76 -3.82 -19.09
N GLY A 500 1.23 -4.95 -19.63
CA GLY A 500 1.99 -5.03 -20.90
C GLY A 500 3.30 -5.81 -20.83
N SER A 501 3.68 -6.36 -19.68
CA SER A 501 4.92 -7.12 -19.53
C SER A 501 4.86 -8.45 -20.28
N THR A 502 5.49 -8.50 -21.45
CA THR A 502 5.69 -9.74 -22.21
C THR A 502 6.53 -10.75 -21.39
N ARG A 503 7.44 -10.25 -20.54
CA ARG A 503 8.25 -11.09 -19.66
C ARG A 503 7.42 -11.76 -18.57
N ALA A 504 6.49 -11.04 -17.93
CA ALA A 504 5.61 -11.63 -16.94
C ALA A 504 4.77 -12.79 -17.52
N GLY A 505 4.18 -12.60 -18.71
CA GLY A 505 3.42 -13.66 -19.38
C GLY A 505 4.26 -14.89 -19.70
N THR A 506 5.49 -14.68 -20.17
CA THR A 506 6.47 -15.76 -20.39
C THR A 506 6.76 -16.54 -19.09
N ILE A 507 6.82 -15.85 -17.93
CA ILE A 507 7.01 -16.51 -16.63
C ILE A 507 5.77 -17.30 -16.23
N VAL A 508 4.55 -16.75 -16.36
CA VAL A 508 3.28 -17.47 -16.06
C VAL A 508 3.12 -18.73 -16.91
N GLU A 509 3.50 -18.68 -18.19
CA GLU A 509 3.57 -19.86 -19.06
C GLU A 509 4.61 -20.88 -18.55
N SER A 510 5.83 -20.43 -18.23
CA SER A 510 6.91 -21.31 -17.79
C SER A 510 6.67 -22.04 -16.46
N LEU A 511 5.91 -21.41 -15.54
CA LEU A 511 5.50 -21.98 -14.25
C LEU A 511 4.29 -22.92 -14.38
N GLY A 512 3.66 -23.00 -15.57
CA GLY A 512 2.44 -23.76 -15.81
C GLY A 512 1.17 -23.08 -15.31
N ASP A 513 1.24 -21.88 -14.74
CA ASP A 513 0.09 -21.12 -14.24
C ASP A 513 -0.83 -20.58 -15.35
N ALA A 514 -0.45 -20.72 -16.62
CA ALA A 514 -1.29 -20.52 -17.80
C ALA A 514 -1.99 -21.80 -18.32
N ALA A 515 -1.66 -22.99 -17.78
CA ALA A 515 -1.99 -24.29 -18.40
C ALA A 515 -3.42 -24.80 -18.11
N TYR A 516 -4.42 -23.92 -18.24
CA TYR A 516 -5.83 -24.21 -17.96
C TYR A 516 -6.70 -24.02 -19.21
N ASP A 517 -7.81 -24.75 -19.28
CA ASP A 517 -8.79 -24.55 -20.36
C ASP A 517 -9.36 -23.12 -20.33
N GLY A 518 -9.54 -22.53 -21.51
CA GLY A 518 -10.02 -21.16 -21.67
C GLY A 518 -9.09 -20.02 -21.21
N PHE A 519 -7.94 -20.28 -20.56
CA PHE A 519 -7.10 -19.24 -19.92
C PHE A 519 -6.76 -18.06 -20.84
N ALA A 520 -6.30 -18.30 -22.07
CA ALA A 520 -5.96 -17.23 -23.01
C ALA A 520 -7.17 -16.35 -23.40
N ALA A 521 -8.38 -16.91 -23.44
CA ALA A 521 -9.60 -16.16 -23.69
C ALA A 521 -10.07 -15.38 -22.44
N ALA A 522 -9.81 -15.91 -21.23
CA ALA A 522 -10.01 -15.21 -19.98
C ALA A 522 -9.05 -14.02 -19.85
N LEU A 523 -7.78 -14.17 -20.24
CA LEU A 523 -6.76 -13.12 -20.23
C LEU A 523 -7.11 -11.94 -21.15
N GLU A 524 -7.55 -12.21 -22.39
CA GLU A 524 -7.99 -11.11 -23.29
C GLU A 524 -9.31 -10.47 -22.83
N LYS A 525 -10.20 -11.19 -22.14
CA LYS A 525 -11.33 -10.56 -21.42
C LYS A 525 -10.83 -9.68 -20.26
N ALA A 526 -9.91 -10.17 -19.44
CA ALA A 526 -9.34 -9.43 -18.31
C ALA A 526 -8.61 -8.14 -18.75
N ARG A 527 -7.98 -8.15 -19.93
CA ARG A 527 -7.38 -6.95 -20.55
C ARG A 527 -8.39 -5.80 -20.73
N SER A 528 -9.67 -6.11 -20.94
CA SER A 528 -10.73 -5.09 -21.10
C SER A 528 -11.15 -4.38 -19.80
N ALA A 529 -10.72 -4.87 -18.62
CA ALA A 529 -10.92 -4.16 -17.35
C ALA A 529 -10.11 -2.86 -17.26
N PHE A 530 -8.96 -2.79 -17.96
CA PHE A 530 -8.05 -1.66 -17.94
C PHE A 530 -8.35 -0.63 -19.06
N PRO A 531 -8.26 0.68 -18.78
CA PRO A 531 -8.38 1.71 -19.81
C PRO A 531 -7.24 1.60 -20.85
N GLY A 532 -7.61 1.63 -22.13
CA GLY A 532 -6.69 1.42 -23.26
C GLY A 532 -5.72 2.59 -23.50
N PRO A 533 -4.66 2.44 -24.31
CA PRO A 533 -3.56 3.40 -24.37
C PRO A 533 -3.93 4.87 -24.71
N SER A 534 -5.03 5.10 -25.43
CA SER A 534 -5.52 6.43 -25.79
C SER A 534 -6.72 6.91 -24.96
N ASP A 535 -7.08 6.18 -23.90
CA ASP A 535 -8.23 6.47 -23.04
C ASP A 535 -7.87 7.52 -21.97
N PRO A 536 -8.56 8.67 -21.88
CA PRO A 536 -8.37 9.63 -20.78
C PRO A 536 -8.61 9.04 -19.39
N GLY A 537 -9.39 7.96 -19.29
CA GLY A 537 -9.64 7.21 -18.05
C GLY A 537 -8.39 6.59 -17.43
N ARG A 538 -7.27 6.47 -18.17
CA ARG A 538 -5.95 6.04 -17.63
C ARG A 538 -5.50 6.87 -16.42
N HIS A 539 -5.96 8.11 -16.30
CA HIS A 539 -5.60 9.02 -15.21
C HIS A 539 -6.83 9.46 -14.40
N GLY A 540 -7.86 8.60 -14.31
CA GLY A 540 -9.11 8.86 -13.59
C GLY A 540 -8.97 9.04 -12.07
N THR A 541 -7.99 8.39 -11.47
CA THR A 541 -7.74 8.32 -10.02
C THR A 541 -6.23 8.25 -9.77
N LEU A 542 -5.78 8.47 -8.52
CA LEU A 542 -4.36 8.31 -8.19
C LEU A 542 -3.90 6.86 -8.44
N TYR A 543 -4.72 5.88 -8.05
CA TYR A 543 -4.51 4.45 -8.29
C TYR A 543 -4.28 4.12 -9.79
N LEU A 544 -5.19 4.57 -10.67
CA LEU A 544 -5.06 4.32 -12.12
C LEU A 544 -3.83 5.00 -12.71
N ALA A 545 -3.49 6.21 -12.23
CA ALA A 545 -2.30 6.93 -12.67
C ALA A 545 -0.99 6.29 -12.17
N TRP A 546 -0.98 5.63 -11.01
CA TRP A 546 0.16 4.86 -10.51
C TRP A 546 0.34 3.55 -11.29
N LEU A 547 -0.73 2.80 -11.59
CA LEU A 547 -0.65 1.69 -12.56
C LEU A 547 -0.07 2.17 -13.90
N ASP A 548 -0.34 3.40 -14.31
CA ASP A 548 0.24 4.01 -15.50
C ASP A 548 1.72 4.43 -15.38
N VAL A 549 2.26 4.60 -14.16
CA VAL A 549 3.70 4.66 -13.90
C VAL A 549 4.32 3.28 -14.10
N LEU A 550 3.70 2.21 -13.55
CA LEU A 550 4.22 0.85 -13.63
C LEU A 550 4.31 0.34 -15.08
N ARG A 551 3.38 0.73 -15.96
CA ARG A 551 3.45 0.41 -17.40
C ARG A 551 4.75 0.86 -18.07
N GLU A 552 5.32 2.00 -17.65
CA GLU A 552 6.62 2.47 -18.17
C GLU A 552 7.78 1.65 -17.61
N LEU A 553 7.72 1.26 -16.33
CA LEU A 553 8.76 0.44 -15.71
C LEU A 553 8.84 -0.98 -16.32
N LEU A 554 7.67 -1.55 -16.64
CA LEU A 554 7.53 -2.87 -17.27
C LEU A 554 7.93 -2.90 -18.76
N ALA A 555 7.79 -1.77 -19.46
CA ALA A 555 8.13 -1.64 -20.88
C ALA A 555 8.72 -0.24 -21.17
N PRO A 556 9.98 0.03 -20.76
CA PRO A 556 10.58 1.35 -20.91
C PRO A 556 10.65 1.82 -22.36
N SER A 557 10.18 3.05 -22.61
CA SER A 557 10.22 3.68 -23.93
C SER A 557 11.59 4.30 -24.26
N ALA A 558 12.40 4.58 -23.24
CA ALA A 558 13.79 5.02 -23.40
C ALA A 558 14.70 3.86 -23.87
N PRO A 559 15.61 4.08 -24.84
CA PRO A 559 16.51 3.05 -25.33
C PRO A 559 17.58 2.67 -24.29
N ALA A 560 17.97 1.39 -24.26
CA ALA A 560 19.03 0.89 -23.38
C ALA A 560 20.40 1.52 -23.71
N THR A 561 21.06 2.11 -22.71
CA THR A 561 22.40 2.72 -22.83
C THR A 561 23.47 2.02 -21.97
N GLN A 562 23.05 1.25 -20.96
CA GLN A 562 23.90 0.38 -20.14
C GLN A 562 23.68 -1.10 -20.51
N PRO A 563 24.73 -1.95 -20.58
CA PRO A 563 24.60 -3.34 -21.06
C PRO A 563 23.59 -4.21 -20.29
N LEU A 564 23.52 -4.01 -18.96
CA LEU A 564 22.58 -4.69 -18.06
C LEU A 564 21.11 -4.56 -18.52
N GLN A 565 20.72 -3.42 -19.09
CA GLN A 565 19.34 -3.14 -19.52
C GLN A 565 18.85 -4.01 -20.68
N THR A 566 19.77 -4.73 -21.36
CA THR A 566 19.45 -5.65 -22.45
C THR A 566 19.34 -7.12 -22.01
N THR A 567 19.36 -7.39 -20.69
CA THR A 567 19.32 -8.74 -20.13
C THR A 567 17.94 -9.08 -19.54
N ASP A 568 17.49 -10.31 -19.77
CA ASP A 568 16.32 -10.92 -19.11
C ASP A 568 16.31 -10.70 -17.60
N ALA A 569 17.47 -10.86 -16.93
CA ALA A 569 17.60 -10.69 -15.50
C ALA A 569 17.33 -9.25 -15.05
N TRP A 570 17.67 -8.24 -15.86
CA TRP A 570 17.31 -6.86 -15.56
C TRP A 570 15.81 -6.61 -15.76
N THR A 571 15.21 -7.17 -16.81
CA THR A 571 13.75 -7.15 -16.98
C THR A 571 13.04 -7.81 -15.80
N ASP A 572 13.59 -8.91 -15.26
CA ASP A 572 13.10 -9.56 -14.05
C ASP A 572 13.28 -8.68 -12.80
N ARG A 573 14.39 -7.94 -12.65
CA ARG A 573 14.56 -6.95 -11.57
C ARG A 573 13.53 -5.82 -11.68
N LEU A 574 13.30 -5.26 -12.87
CA LEU A 574 12.27 -4.23 -13.08
C LEU A 574 10.86 -4.77 -12.81
N LEU A 575 10.60 -6.03 -13.17
CA LEU A 575 9.36 -6.73 -12.85
C LEU A 575 9.19 -6.96 -11.33
N ASN A 576 10.26 -7.27 -10.60
CA ASN A 576 10.25 -7.33 -9.13
C ASN A 576 9.95 -5.95 -8.52
N THR A 577 10.60 -4.87 -8.99
CA THR A 577 10.30 -3.50 -8.53
C THR A 577 8.86 -3.08 -8.89
N ALA A 578 8.33 -3.47 -10.05
CA ALA A 578 6.95 -3.19 -10.45
C ALA A 578 5.92 -4.00 -9.64
N LEU A 579 6.21 -5.27 -9.35
CA LEU A 579 5.38 -6.12 -8.47
C LEU A 579 5.36 -5.59 -7.05
N VAL A 580 6.51 -5.20 -6.49
CA VAL A 580 6.51 -4.61 -5.14
C VAL A 580 5.87 -3.23 -5.15
N SER A 581 6.06 -2.37 -6.15
CA SER A 581 5.32 -1.11 -6.20
C SER A 581 3.81 -1.28 -6.49
N TRP A 582 3.36 -2.44 -6.97
CA TRP A 582 1.94 -2.81 -7.00
C TRP A 582 1.48 -3.45 -5.69
N THR A 583 2.35 -4.16 -4.98
CA THR A 583 2.13 -4.57 -3.57
C THR A 583 2.06 -3.34 -2.66
N GLU A 584 2.80 -2.27 -2.98
CA GLU A 584 2.70 -0.94 -2.38
C GLU A 584 1.45 -0.15 -2.81
N LEU A 585 0.64 -0.79 -3.66
CA LEU A 585 -0.68 -0.40 -4.08
C LEU A 585 -1.66 -1.54 -3.70
N ARG A 586 -1.38 -2.37 -2.64
CA ARG A 586 -2.27 -3.48 -2.16
C ARG A 586 -2.62 -3.70 -0.63
N HIS A 587 -2.30 -2.84 0.37
CA HIS A 587 -2.96 -2.85 1.71
C HIS A 587 -3.33 -1.53 2.53
N ASP A 588 -3.33 -0.26 2.03
CA ASP A 588 -3.57 1.06 2.74
C ASP A 588 -4.69 1.13 3.82
N ALA A 589 -5.66 2.01 3.61
CA ALA A 589 -6.95 1.57 3.14
C ALA A 589 -6.92 0.27 2.32
N ILE A 590 -6.60 -0.85 2.95
CA ILE A 590 -7.32 -2.13 2.73
C ILE A 590 -8.84 -1.96 2.99
N LEU A 591 -9.19 -0.81 3.57
CA LEU A 591 -10.50 -0.16 3.58
C LEU A 591 -11.09 0.20 2.18
N TYR A 592 -10.26 0.48 1.15
CA TYR A 592 -10.68 0.93 -0.18
C TYR A 592 -9.84 0.44 -1.41
N ALA A 593 -8.61 -0.03 -1.18
CA ALA A 593 -7.44 -0.37 -2.03
C ALA A 593 -6.40 0.75 -2.44
N ASP A 594 -5.13 1.02 -2.01
CA ASP A 594 -4.07 0.49 -1.10
C ASP A 594 -2.65 1.25 -1.36
N MET A 595 -1.39 1.28 -0.78
CA MET A 595 -0.35 0.91 0.30
C MET A 595 0.49 -0.41 0.33
N GLY A 596 1.79 -0.49 0.77
CA GLY A 596 2.84 0.56 1.01
C GLY A 596 3.87 0.37 2.18
N GLY A 597 5.18 0.71 2.05
CA GLY A 597 6.25 0.59 3.12
C GLY A 597 7.10 1.84 3.58
N GLY A 598 8.43 1.74 3.86
CA GLY A 598 9.39 2.89 3.85
C GLY A 598 10.62 3.15 4.79
N TYR A 599 10.96 4.43 5.05
CA TYR A 599 12.30 5.03 5.40
C TYR A 599 12.59 5.24 6.92
N ALA A 600 13.72 5.80 7.47
CA ALA A 600 14.67 6.86 7.03
C ALA A 600 16.03 6.94 7.82
N LEU A 601 17.06 7.68 7.31
CA LEU A 601 18.36 7.87 8.01
C LEU A 601 19.67 7.95 7.17
N GLY A 602 20.04 9.06 6.49
CA GLY A 602 20.98 9.16 5.35
C GLY A 602 22.45 9.64 5.53
N GLY A 603 23.19 9.69 4.39
CA GLY A 603 24.58 10.19 4.23
C GLY A 603 25.67 9.20 4.65
N ARG A 604 26.93 9.19 4.17
CA ARG A 604 27.77 10.08 3.31
C ARG A 604 29.12 9.34 3.06
N TYR A 605 29.94 9.58 2.03
CA TYR A 605 29.93 10.46 0.84
C TYR A 605 31.09 10.03 -0.10
N SER A 606 30.90 10.03 -1.43
CA SER A 606 31.97 9.72 -2.41
C SER A 606 31.63 10.22 -3.83
N PRO A 607 32.36 9.93 -4.95
CA PRO A 607 31.91 10.35 -6.29
C PRO A 607 30.56 9.69 -6.60
N ALA A 608 29.60 10.48 -7.05
CA ALA A 608 28.39 10.56 -6.25
C ALA A 608 27.37 9.44 -6.48
N GLY A 609 27.21 8.97 -7.72
CA GLY A 609 26.29 7.87 -8.00
C GLY A 609 25.84 7.74 -9.46
N PHE A 610 24.73 7.04 -9.63
CA PHE A 610 23.98 6.79 -10.85
C PHE A 610 22.49 6.76 -10.51
N VAL A 611 21.60 6.91 -11.51
CA VAL A 611 20.14 6.87 -11.35
C VAL A 611 19.55 5.81 -12.28
N ASP A 612 18.46 5.15 -11.89
CA ASP A 612 17.67 4.33 -12.81
C ASP A 612 17.22 5.18 -14.03
N PRO A 613 17.73 4.97 -15.26
CA PRO A 613 17.78 6.02 -16.28
C PRO A 613 16.48 6.11 -17.09
N TYR A 614 15.36 6.33 -16.41
CA TYR A 614 13.99 6.28 -16.94
C TYR A 614 13.30 7.65 -16.75
N PRO A 615 13.57 8.67 -17.59
CA PRO A 615 13.02 10.01 -17.39
C PRO A 615 11.49 10.08 -17.53
N GLU A 616 10.87 9.15 -18.25
CA GLU A 616 9.42 8.95 -18.28
C GLU A 616 8.85 8.50 -16.93
N LEU A 617 9.55 7.63 -16.19
CA LEU A 617 9.12 7.18 -14.86
C LEU A 617 9.01 8.40 -13.93
N TYR A 618 10.07 9.21 -13.88
CA TYR A 618 10.10 10.43 -13.09
C TYR A 618 9.08 11.47 -13.59
N SER A 619 8.87 11.62 -14.91
CA SER A 619 7.88 12.58 -15.44
C SER A 619 6.43 12.17 -15.13
N ARG A 620 6.11 10.87 -15.15
CA ARG A 620 4.82 10.31 -14.73
C ARG A 620 4.60 10.46 -13.22
N LEU A 621 5.60 10.13 -12.40
CA LEU A 621 5.55 10.32 -10.93
C LEU A 621 5.34 11.80 -10.54
N ARG A 622 5.96 12.74 -11.26
CA ARG A 622 5.71 14.19 -11.08
C ARG A 622 4.28 14.59 -11.45
N ALA A 623 3.73 14.03 -12.52
CA ALA A 623 2.33 14.24 -12.88
C ALA A 623 1.38 13.70 -11.80
N LEU A 624 1.69 12.54 -11.20
CA LEU A 624 0.95 11.92 -10.11
C LEU A 624 1.02 12.73 -8.80
N GLY A 625 2.20 13.20 -8.40
CA GLY A 625 2.35 14.13 -7.27
C GLY A 625 1.61 15.46 -7.49
N ALA A 626 1.64 15.99 -8.71
CA ALA A 626 0.90 17.20 -9.09
C ALA A 626 -0.63 16.97 -9.17
N MET A 627 -1.09 15.77 -9.50
CA MET A 627 -2.50 15.36 -9.41
C MET A 627 -2.95 15.32 -7.96
N THR A 628 -2.16 14.65 -7.10
CA THR A 628 -2.37 14.55 -5.65
C THR A 628 -2.57 15.92 -5.03
N ARG A 629 -1.61 16.86 -5.24
CA ARG A 629 -1.71 18.21 -4.68
C ARG A 629 -2.97 18.97 -5.14
N ARG A 630 -3.31 18.90 -6.43
CA ARG A 630 -4.47 19.63 -6.99
C ARG A 630 -5.81 19.06 -6.56
N GLY A 631 -5.97 17.73 -6.53
CA GLY A 631 -7.23 17.13 -6.08
C GLY A 631 -7.50 17.42 -4.60
N LEU A 632 -6.45 17.45 -3.77
CA LEU A 632 -6.57 17.85 -2.36
C LEU A 632 -6.84 19.37 -2.20
N GLU A 633 -6.42 20.21 -3.14
CA GLU A 633 -6.80 21.64 -3.21
C GLU A 633 -8.28 21.80 -3.62
N ASP A 634 -8.71 21.13 -4.70
CA ASP A 634 -10.09 21.20 -5.21
C ASP A 634 -11.13 20.57 -4.25
N LEU A 635 -10.71 19.68 -3.34
CA LEU A 635 -11.55 19.06 -2.30
C LEU A 635 -11.55 19.82 -0.95
N ASP A 636 -10.80 20.92 -0.81
CA ASP A 636 -10.60 21.68 0.45
C ASP A 636 -10.00 20.83 1.61
N LEU A 637 -9.06 19.95 1.23
CA LEU A 637 -8.35 19.04 2.13
C LEU A 637 -6.90 19.52 2.39
N LEU A 638 -6.19 19.99 1.36
CA LEU A 638 -4.79 20.41 1.49
C LEU A 638 -4.60 21.64 2.39
N ALA A 639 -5.59 22.53 2.42
CA ALA A 639 -5.54 23.77 3.21
C ALA A 639 -5.37 23.54 4.72
N THR A 640 -5.65 22.32 5.21
CA THR A 640 -5.48 21.93 6.61
C THR A 640 -4.32 20.96 6.86
N THR A 641 -3.64 20.50 5.82
CA THR A 641 -2.48 19.57 5.94
C THR A 641 -1.21 20.20 5.37
N PRO A 642 -0.68 21.29 5.99
CA PRO A 642 0.40 22.08 5.40
C PRO A 642 1.72 21.31 5.22
N ARG A 643 2.00 20.31 6.07
CA ARG A 643 3.17 19.42 5.91
C ARG A 643 3.10 18.59 4.63
N LEU A 644 1.92 18.05 4.31
CA LEU A 644 1.69 17.33 3.06
C LEU A 644 1.87 18.24 1.84
N ALA A 645 1.46 19.51 1.92
CA ALA A 645 1.70 20.49 0.85
C ALA A 645 3.20 20.77 0.64
N GLU A 646 3.97 20.85 1.72
CA GLU A 646 5.43 21.00 1.69
C GLU A 646 6.12 19.73 1.15
N ALA A 647 5.72 18.54 1.63
CA ALA A 647 6.26 17.25 1.19
C ALA A 647 5.97 16.95 -0.29
N LEU A 648 4.74 17.19 -0.78
CA LEU A 648 4.40 17.08 -2.21
C LEU A 648 5.18 18.09 -3.09
N THR A 649 5.56 19.25 -2.54
CA THR A 649 6.40 20.23 -3.24
C THR A 649 7.86 19.77 -3.30
N GLY A 650 8.38 19.21 -2.20
CA GLY A 650 9.71 18.61 -2.16
C GLY A 650 9.85 17.37 -3.05
N PHE A 651 8.79 16.56 -3.16
CA PHE A 651 8.69 15.40 -4.04
C PHE A 651 8.84 15.77 -5.53
N ASP A 652 8.10 16.79 -6.02
CA ASP A 652 8.29 17.29 -7.38
C ASP A 652 9.71 17.79 -7.61
N GLY A 653 10.31 18.47 -6.63
CA GLY A 653 11.70 18.95 -6.67
C GLY A 653 12.74 17.82 -6.75
N LEU A 654 12.56 16.74 -5.98
CA LEU A 654 13.43 15.56 -5.98
C LEU A 654 13.37 14.87 -7.36
N LEU A 655 12.16 14.56 -7.82
CA LEU A 655 11.94 13.90 -9.12
C LEU A 655 12.38 14.76 -10.29
N ALA A 656 12.26 16.09 -10.21
CA ALA A 656 12.75 17.00 -11.26
C ALA A 656 14.26 16.90 -11.46
N ARG A 657 15.03 16.68 -10.38
CA ARG A 657 16.48 16.45 -10.46
C ARG A 657 16.80 15.06 -10.99
N LEU A 658 16.14 14.01 -10.49
CA LEU A 658 16.31 12.63 -11.02
C LEU A 658 15.98 12.53 -12.51
N GLN A 659 14.89 13.17 -12.97
CA GLN A 659 14.54 13.30 -14.39
C GLN A 659 15.66 13.96 -15.21
N SER A 660 16.31 14.99 -14.66
CA SER A 660 17.43 15.68 -15.33
C SER A 660 18.71 14.84 -15.39
N LEU A 661 18.96 14.02 -14.36
CA LEU A 661 20.11 13.10 -14.30
C LEU A 661 19.94 11.95 -15.28
N ALA A 662 18.76 11.30 -15.30
CA ALA A 662 18.42 10.25 -16.25
C ALA A 662 18.56 10.71 -17.72
N VAL A 663 18.17 11.95 -18.04
CA VAL A 663 18.42 12.53 -19.38
C VAL A 663 19.92 12.71 -19.65
N SER A 664 20.74 13.12 -18.68
CA SER A 664 22.20 13.18 -18.86
C SER A 664 22.83 11.81 -19.05
N GLU A 665 22.38 10.78 -18.34
CA GLU A 665 22.86 9.39 -18.47
C GLU A 665 22.49 8.78 -19.84
N LEU A 666 21.25 9.02 -20.31
CA LEU A 666 20.82 8.59 -21.64
C LEU A 666 21.55 9.31 -22.78
N GLU A 667 21.88 10.59 -22.62
CA GLU A 667 22.62 11.38 -23.60
C GLU A 667 24.15 11.27 -23.48
N ASP A 668 24.66 10.35 -22.63
CA ASP A 668 26.09 10.17 -22.32
C ASP A 668 26.82 11.50 -21.98
N ARG A 669 26.13 12.39 -21.25
CA ARG A 669 26.65 13.70 -20.82
C ARG A 669 27.26 13.58 -19.42
N PRO A 670 28.45 14.13 -19.17
CA PRO A 670 29.01 14.15 -17.82
C PRO A 670 28.17 14.99 -16.88
N PHE A 671 28.04 14.53 -15.64
CA PHE A 671 27.39 15.25 -14.54
C PHE A 671 28.14 16.53 -14.15
N THR A 672 27.41 17.51 -13.61
CA THR A 672 28.00 18.72 -13.03
C THR A 672 28.30 18.54 -11.52
N PRO A 673 29.11 19.40 -10.89
CA PRO A 673 29.33 19.34 -9.43
C PRO A 673 28.03 19.43 -8.60
N GLU A 674 27.00 20.11 -9.12
CA GLU A 674 25.68 20.22 -8.51
C GLU A 674 24.79 18.97 -8.72
N ASP A 675 25.09 18.15 -9.73
CA ASP A 675 24.56 16.80 -9.90
C ASP A 675 25.22 15.84 -8.91
N ASP A 676 26.54 15.92 -8.74
CA ASP A 676 27.29 15.15 -7.72
C ASP A 676 26.83 15.51 -6.29
N GLU A 677 26.68 16.80 -5.95
CA GLU A 677 26.16 17.23 -4.64
C GLU A 677 24.69 16.83 -4.42
N PHE A 678 23.90 16.70 -5.50
CA PHE A 678 22.55 16.16 -5.40
C PHE A 678 22.56 14.69 -4.99
N LEU A 679 23.32 13.86 -5.71
CA LEU A 679 23.42 12.41 -5.53
C LEU A 679 24.06 12.03 -4.18
N ALA A 680 25.17 12.67 -3.81
CA ALA A 680 25.85 12.37 -2.55
C ALA A 680 25.07 12.84 -1.31
N GLY A 681 24.08 13.73 -1.51
CA GLY A 681 23.08 14.12 -0.51
C GLY A 681 21.72 13.44 -0.69
N PHE A 682 21.58 12.43 -1.57
CA PHE A 682 20.27 11.86 -1.93
C PHE A 682 19.51 11.32 -0.71
N ALA A 683 20.17 10.54 0.13
CA ALA A 683 19.56 9.98 1.34
C ALA A 683 19.02 11.06 2.29
N ASP A 684 19.84 12.08 2.63
CA ASP A 684 19.43 13.18 3.51
C ASP A 684 18.23 13.98 2.96
N ARG A 685 18.08 14.08 1.62
CA ARG A 685 16.92 14.71 0.96
C ARG A 685 15.68 13.82 1.06
N LEU A 686 15.88 12.53 0.87
CA LEU A 686 14.85 11.49 0.90
C LEU A 686 14.20 11.47 2.29
N ASP A 687 15.02 11.29 3.33
CA ASP A 687 14.60 11.34 4.73
C ASP A 687 13.96 12.67 5.13
N GLY A 688 14.45 13.78 4.55
CA GLY A 688 13.89 15.12 4.71
C GLY A 688 12.44 15.25 4.24
N LEU A 689 11.96 14.33 3.39
CA LEU A 689 10.55 14.21 2.99
C LEU A 689 9.80 13.19 3.86
N CYS A 690 10.48 12.10 4.26
CA CYS A 690 9.91 11.01 5.07
C CYS A 690 9.51 11.49 6.46
N TRP A 691 10.34 12.29 7.14
CA TRP A 691 9.98 12.82 8.48
C TRP A 691 8.69 13.67 8.46
N MET A 692 8.33 14.24 7.30
CA MET A 692 7.09 15.04 7.15
C MET A 692 5.83 14.17 6.97
N THR A 693 5.99 12.90 6.62
CA THR A 693 4.92 11.94 6.29
C THR A 693 4.83 10.80 7.33
N GLY A 694 5.92 10.10 7.57
CA GLY A 694 6.01 8.96 8.49
C GLY A 694 7.29 8.17 8.23
N GLU A 695 7.75 7.41 9.22
CA GLU A 695 8.88 6.47 9.09
C GLU A 695 8.37 5.03 9.22
N ASP A 696 7.40 4.68 8.36
CA ASP A 696 6.87 3.32 8.24
C ASP A 696 7.87 2.39 7.51
N PRO A 697 8.05 1.10 7.87
CA PRO A 697 9.07 0.23 7.26
C PRO A 697 8.67 -0.42 5.93
N THR A 698 9.64 -0.78 5.08
CA THR A 698 9.43 -1.50 3.79
C THR A 698 8.92 -2.95 3.93
N THR A 699 8.76 -3.45 5.15
CA THR A 699 8.23 -4.78 5.45
C THR A 699 6.72 -4.71 5.71
N VAL A 700 5.92 -4.98 4.68
CA VAL A 700 4.45 -4.93 4.73
C VAL A 700 3.78 -6.05 3.94
N VAL A 701 2.49 -6.31 4.21
CA VAL A 701 1.74 -7.45 3.66
C VAL A 701 0.30 -7.10 3.27
N ALA A 702 -0.20 -7.75 2.22
CA ALA A 702 -1.44 -7.44 1.53
C ALA A 702 -2.20 -8.70 1.10
N ASP A 703 -3.44 -8.90 1.58
CA ASP A 703 -4.30 -9.95 1.03
C ASP A 703 -4.98 -9.45 -0.26
N VAL A 704 -4.61 -10.05 -1.39
CA VAL A 704 -5.06 -9.60 -2.72
C VAL A 704 -6.22 -10.40 -3.29
N GLN A 705 -6.41 -11.62 -2.81
CA GLN A 705 -7.51 -12.51 -3.20
C GLN A 705 -7.86 -13.49 -2.07
N THR A 706 -9.14 -13.78 -1.87
CA THR A 706 -9.64 -14.76 -0.89
C THR A 706 -10.34 -15.91 -1.63
N ASP A 707 -10.00 -17.17 -1.31
CA ASP A 707 -10.71 -18.36 -1.79
C ASP A 707 -11.48 -19.05 -0.65
N LEU A 708 -12.81 -18.94 -0.70
CA LEU A 708 -13.70 -19.57 0.27
C LEU A 708 -13.84 -21.09 0.11
N ALA A 709 -13.37 -21.68 -0.99
CA ALA A 709 -13.41 -23.14 -1.20
C ALA A 709 -12.28 -23.86 -0.46
N THR A 710 -11.10 -23.24 -0.35
CA THR A 710 -9.96 -23.72 0.45
C THR A 710 -9.94 -23.12 1.87
N GLY A 711 -10.48 -21.91 2.05
CA GLY A 711 -10.30 -21.14 3.28
C GLY A 711 -8.94 -20.45 3.35
N GLU A 712 -8.30 -20.21 2.20
CA GLU A 712 -7.01 -19.56 2.05
C GLU A 712 -7.15 -18.14 1.46
N VAL A 713 -6.15 -17.31 1.71
CA VAL A 713 -5.93 -16.00 1.09
C VAL A 713 -4.60 -15.99 0.35
N LEU A 714 -4.48 -15.18 -0.70
CA LEU A 714 -3.22 -14.87 -1.37
C LEU A 714 -2.64 -13.61 -0.74
N GLU A 715 -1.56 -13.76 0.01
CA GLU A 715 -0.78 -12.68 0.61
C GLU A 715 0.36 -12.28 -0.34
N GLU A 716 0.42 -11.00 -0.70
CA GLU A 716 1.55 -10.35 -1.37
C GLU A 716 2.35 -9.58 -0.30
N GLY A 717 3.67 -9.80 -0.24
CA GLY A 717 4.50 -9.25 0.84
C GLY A 717 5.81 -8.64 0.33
N SER A 718 6.15 -7.46 0.84
CA SER A 718 7.48 -6.89 0.70
C SER A 718 8.34 -7.25 1.91
N GLY A 719 9.57 -7.68 1.66
CA GLY A 719 10.55 -8.00 2.71
C GLY A 719 11.58 -6.88 2.92
N ALA A 720 12.60 -7.17 3.72
CA ALA A 720 13.75 -6.27 3.88
C ALA A 720 14.47 -6.03 2.55
N LEU A 721 15.10 -4.86 2.42
CA LEU A 721 15.79 -4.43 1.22
C LEU A 721 17.02 -5.31 0.92
N GLU A 722 17.13 -5.72 -0.34
CA GLU A 722 18.30 -6.44 -0.85
C GLU A 722 19.27 -5.44 -1.50
N LEU A 723 20.56 -5.80 -1.56
CA LEU A 723 21.60 -4.91 -2.07
C LEU A 723 21.89 -5.17 -3.55
N LEU A 724 21.40 -4.29 -4.44
CA LEU A 724 21.87 -4.21 -5.82
C LEU A 724 23.34 -3.78 -5.82
N VAL A 725 24.19 -4.52 -6.52
CA VAL A 725 25.55 -4.12 -6.89
C VAL A 725 25.61 -4.12 -8.42
N ALA A 726 25.87 -2.95 -9.00
CA ALA A 726 25.88 -2.74 -10.46
C ALA A 726 27.21 -2.14 -10.91
N VAL A 727 27.66 -2.52 -12.11
CA VAL A 727 28.85 -1.95 -12.75
C VAL A 727 28.43 -1.17 -13.98
N LEU A 728 28.92 0.07 -14.08
CA LEU A 728 28.33 1.10 -14.95
C LEU A 728 29.42 1.86 -15.70
N ARG A 729 29.09 2.35 -16.90
CA ARG A 729 29.90 3.36 -17.59
C ARG A 729 29.64 4.73 -16.94
N ILE A 730 30.69 5.45 -16.58
CA ILE A 730 30.57 6.86 -16.13
C ILE A 730 30.05 7.70 -17.31
N PRO A 731 28.95 8.47 -17.18
CA PRO A 731 28.42 9.30 -18.26
C PRO A 731 29.46 10.25 -18.87
N GLY A 732 29.56 10.26 -20.21
CA GLY A 732 30.54 11.07 -20.93
C GLY A 732 31.99 10.57 -20.85
N SER A 733 32.21 9.38 -20.31
CA SER A 733 33.51 8.73 -20.17
C SER A 733 33.52 7.31 -20.74
N ARG A 734 34.72 6.73 -20.84
CA ARG A 734 34.94 5.31 -21.20
C ARG A 734 35.37 4.46 -20.01
N GLU A 735 35.39 5.06 -18.83
CA GLU A 735 35.75 4.41 -17.57
C GLU A 735 34.51 3.80 -16.90
N TYR A 736 34.75 2.84 -16.01
CA TYR A 736 33.71 2.06 -15.34
C TYR A 736 33.87 2.14 -13.83
N PHE A 737 32.75 2.14 -13.14
CA PHE A 737 32.68 2.16 -11.68
C PHE A 737 31.69 1.11 -11.17
N VAL A 738 31.81 0.78 -9.88
CA VAL A 738 30.82 0.00 -9.15
C VAL A 738 29.95 0.98 -8.37
N ALA A 739 28.63 0.85 -8.48
CA ALA A 739 27.67 1.52 -7.63
C ALA A 739 26.79 0.46 -6.94
N ALA A 740 26.21 0.79 -5.79
CA ALA A 740 25.31 -0.09 -5.08
C ALA A 740 24.02 0.64 -4.65
N GLY A 741 22.90 -0.07 -4.55
CA GLY A 741 21.60 0.52 -4.25
C GLY A 741 20.69 -0.44 -3.48
N PRO A 742 19.78 0.06 -2.63
CA PRO A 742 18.69 -0.74 -2.09
C PRO A 742 17.65 -1.05 -3.17
N VAL A 743 17.24 -2.32 -3.26
CA VAL A 743 16.09 -2.76 -4.06
C VAL A 743 15.13 -3.59 -3.21
N PHE A 744 13.86 -3.63 -3.59
CA PHE A 744 12.85 -4.39 -2.86
C PHE A 744 13.06 -5.92 -2.94
N SER A 745 12.71 -6.63 -1.86
CA SER A 745 12.38 -8.06 -1.92
C SER A 745 10.86 -8.26 -2.00
N TYR A 746 10.45 -9.16 -2.89
CA TYR A 746 9.07 -9.59 -3.12
C TYR A 746 8.83 -11.03 -2.63
N HIS A 747 7.64 -11.28 -2.09
CA HIS A 747 7.08 -12.57 -1.63
C HIS A 747 5.62 -12.68 -2.09
N GLU A 748 5.22 -13.85 -2.61
CA GLU A 748 3.84 -14.17 -3.06
C GLU A 748 3.49 -15.55 -2.48
N PHE A 749 2.52 -15.66 -1.57
CA PHE A 749 2.24 -16.91 -0.85
C PHE A 749 0.77 -17.06 -0.41
N LYS A 750 0.34 -18.29 -0.11
CA LYS A 750 -0.99 -18.55 0.45
C LYS A 750 -0.94 -18.61 1.97
N HIS A 751 -2.00 -18.14 2.63
CA HIS A 751 -2.12 -18.11 4.09
C HIS A 751 -3.55 -18.46 4.53
N PRO A 752 -3.79 -18.99 5.75
CA PRO A 752 -5.15 -19.27 6.20
C PRO A 752 -5.98 -18.00 6.39
N MET A 753 -7.24 -18.01 5.93
CA MET A 753 -8.16 -16.86 6.06
C MET A 753 -8.47 -16.48 7.52
N THR A 754 -8.27 -17.41 8.46
CA THR A 754 -8.39 -17.17 9.91
C THR A 754 -7.15 -16.50 10.53
N GLU A 755 -6.06 -16.38 9.79
CA GLU A 755 -4.75 -15.92 10.25
C GLU A 755 -4.21 -14.72 9.43
N ARG A 756 -5.07 -14.12 8.58
CA ARG A 756 -4.82 -12.89 7.76
C ARG A 756 -3.83 -11.94 8.43
N LEU A 757 -2.71 -11.69 7.76
CA LEU A 757 -1.57 -11.04 8.41
C LEU A 757 -1.80 -9.54 8.63
N THR A 758 -1.20 -9.02 9.71
CA THR A 758 -0.84 -7.59 9.85
C THR A 758 0.64 -7.43 9.57
N ASP A 759 1.12 -6.20 9.37
CA ASP A 759 2.56 -5.98 9.15
C ASP A 759 3.42 -6.39 10.35
N GLU A 760 2.87 -6.37 11.56
CA GLU A 760 3.53 -6.87 12.77
C GLU A 760 3.70 -8.40 12.69
N ALA A 761 2.63 -9.12 12.37
CA ALA A 761 2.67 -10.57 12.18
C ALA A 761 3.58 -10.98 11.00
N TRP A 762 3.62 -10.16 9.94
CA TRP A 762 4.52 -10.35 8.80
C TRP A 762 5.99 -10.10 9.17
N ARG A 763 6.30 -9.05 9.94
CA ARG A 763 7.65 -8.81 10.48
C ARG A 763 8.11 -9.93 11.41
N GLU A 764 7.21 -10.46 12.26
CA GLU A 764 7.50 -11.64 13.08
C GLU A 764 7.74 -12.90 12.22
N LEU A 765 6.94 -13.13 11.17
CA LEU A 765 7.11 -14.25 10.24
C LEU A 765 8.41 -14.13 9.41
N LEU A 766 8.79 -12.92 9.00
CA LEU A 766 10.06 -12.61 8.32
C LEU A 766 11.29 -12.84 9.24
N ALA A 767 11.13 -12.61 10.55
CA ALA A 767 12.19 -12.79 11.54
C ALA A 767 12.31 -14.21 12.10
N GLY A 768 11.34 -15.10 11.82
CA GLY A 768 11.33 -16.49 12.29
C GLY A 768 12.28 -17.43 11.52
N ASP A 769 12.33 -18.69 11.96
CA ASP A 769 13.21 -19.73 11.38
C ASP A 769 12.83 -20.18 9.95
N ALA A 770 11.63 -19.82 9.47
CA ALA A 770 11.06 -20.31 8.21
C ALA A 770 10.14 -19.28 7.50
N PRO A 771 10.66 -18.10 7.11
CA PRO A 771 9.87 -17.12 6.35
C PRO A 771 9.49 -17.66 4.96
N PRO A 772 8.35 -17.23 4.39
CA PRO A 772 7.95 -17.57 3.02
C PRO A 772 9.08 -17.30 2.02
N SER A 773 9.37 -18.28 1.16
CA SER A 773 10.45 -18.14 0.18
C SER A 773 10.06 -17.15 -0.92
N PRO A 774 10.95 -16.25 -1.36
CA PRO A 774 10.72 -15.42 -2.54
C PRO A 774 10.44 -16.29 -3.78
N PRO A 775 9.60 -15.84 -4.73
CA PRO A 775 9.25 -16.62 -5.92
C PRO A 775 10.48 -17.05 -6.73
N ASP A 776 10.50 -18.32 -7.17
CA ASP A 776 11.66 -18.97 -7.81
C ASP A 776 12.27 -18.16 -8.96
N TRP A 777 11.44 -17.49 -9.77
CA TRP A 777 11.88 -16.68 -10.92
C TRP A 777 12.83 -15.54 -10.53
N THR A 778 12.76 -15.04 -9.29
CA THR A 778 13.68 -14.00 -8.77
C THR A 778 15.13 -14.46 -8.70
N CYS A 779 15.39 -15.78 -8.74
CA CYS A 779 16.72 -16.36 -8.80
C CYS A 779 17.49 -16.06 -10.11
N SER A 780 16.86 -15.41 -11.10
CA SER A 780 17.58 -14.91 -12.28
C SER A 780 18.55 -13.78 -11.92
N PHE A 781 18.19 -12.90 -10.96
CA PHE A 781 19.01 -11.75 -10.54
C PHE A 781 19.48 -11.80 -9.07
N ARG A 782 18.78 -12.49 -8.16
CA ARG A 782 19.15 -12.60 -6.74
C ARG A 782 20.27 -13.63 -6.49
N HIS A 783 21.14 -13.35 -5.52
CA HIS A 783 22.17 -14.24 -5.00
C HIS A 783 22.34 -14.11 -3.46
N PRO A 784 22.52 -15.21 -2.71
CA PRO A 784 22.35 -16.59 -3.12
C PRO A 784 20.88 -16.90 -3.46
N CYS A 785 20.67 -17.73 -4.47
CA CYS A 785 19.35 -18.25 -4.81
C CYS A 785 18.82 -19.13 -3.66
N GLY A 786 17.55 -18.95 -3.28
CA GLY A 786 16.94 -19.69 -2.18
C GLY A 786 16.66 -21.13 -2.57
N ALA A 787 17.56 -22.06 -2.19
CA ALA A 787 17.35 -23.49 -2.39
C ALA A 787 17.75 -24.31 -1.16
N ARG A 788 16.87 -24.37 -0.15
CA ARG A 788 16.58 -25.68 0.45
C ARG A 788 15.75 -26.42 -0.59
N SER A 789 16.30 -27.47 -1.17
CA SER A 789 15.61 -28.29 -2.16
C SER A 789 14.27 -28.76 -1.61
N LEU A 790 13.16 -28.43 -2.29
CA LEU A 790 11.87 -29.07 -2.05
C LEU A 790 12.07 -30.59 -2.09
N PRO A 791 11.58 -31.36 -1.09
CA PRO A 791 11.67 -32.81 -1.12
C PRO A 791 10.85 -33.41 -2.26
N THR A 792 11.47 -33.60 -3.43
CA THR A 792 10.92 -34.41 -4.52
C THR A 792 11.04 -35.88 -4.18
N ASP A 793 10.17 -36.34 -3.27
CA ASP A 793 9.53 -37.65 -3.32
C ASP A 793 8.55 -37.78 -2.14
N ASN A 794 7.25 -37.91 -2.44
CA ASN A 794 6.25 -38.30 -1.46
C ASN A 794 5.41 -39.48 -1.98
N ALA A 795 6.13 -40.57 -2.30
CA ALA A 795 5.60 -41.80 -2.88
C ALA A 795 5.54 -42.94 -1.84
N SER A 796 4.50 -42.89 -1.00
CA SER A 796 3.90 -44.04 -0.27
C SER A 796 4.86 -45.09 0.34
N ALA A 797 5.25 -44.90 1.60
CA ALA A 797 5.60 -46.00 2.51
C ALA A 797 5.17 -45.66 3.94
N GLY A 798 4.46 -46.58 4.61
CA GLY A 798 4.06 -46.44 6.01
C GLY A 798 4.91 -47.30 6.94
N GLY A 799 5.22 -46.81 8.14
CA GLY A 799 5.96 -47.53 9.17
C GLY A 799 6.39 -46.60 10.30
N ALA A 800 6.22 -47.02 11.56
CA ALA A 800 6.47 -46.15 12.71
C ALA A 800 7.91 -46.25 13.23
N ALA A 801 8.52 -45.10 13.51
CA ALA A 801 9.58 -44.95 14.50
C ALA A 801 9.70 -43.47 14.94
N PHE A 802 9.28 -43.16 16.17
CA PHE A 802 9.91 -42.07 16.93
C PHE A 802 11.20 -42.65 17.52
N ASP A 803 12.37 -42.03 17.31
CA ASP A 803 12.95 -41.14 18.34
C ASP A 803 14.29 -40.49 17.92
N ALA A 804 14.66 -39.43 18.65
CA ALA A 804 16.02 -38.89 18.89
C ALA A 804 17.06 -38.80 17.75
N ALA A 805 17.31 -37.56 17.26
CA ALA A 805 18.63 -36.88 17.33
C ALA A 805 18.68 -35.54 16.55
N ALA A 806 18.14 -34.45 17.11
CA ALA A 806 18.26 -33.10 16.52
C ALA A 806 18.13 -31.95 17.55
N GLN A 807 18.81 -32.04 18.70
CA GLN A 807 18.94 -30.91 19.62
C GLN A 807 20.17 -30.07 19.26
N GLY A 808 19.97 -28.75 19.16
CA GLY A 808 21.06 -27.78 19.01
C GLY A 808 21.89 -27.64 20.30
N PRO A 809 22.93 -26.77 20.30
CA PRO A 809 23.67 -26.47 21.52
C PRO A 809 22.74 -25.89 22.61
N PRO A 810 22.96 -26.24 23.91
CA PRO A 810 22.10 -25.77 24.99
C PRO A 810 22.30 -24.27 25.24
N HIS A 811 21.30 -23.46 24.86
CA HIS A 811 21.29 -22.01 25.09
C HIS A 811 20.75 -21.67 26.49
N GLY A 812 21.55 -20.97 27.27
CA GLY A 812 21.24 -20.58 28.64
C GLY A 812 20.58 -19.22 28.76
N HIS A 813 19.77 -19.05 29.80
CA HIS A 813 19.16 -17.75 30.09
C HIS A 813 20.03 -16.93 31.05
N VAL A 814 20.70 -15.91 30.51
CA VAL A 814 21.39 -14.88 31.31
C VAL A 814 20.42 -13.74 31.63
N ARG A 815 20.29 -13.39 32.90
CA ARG A 815 19.50 -12.24 33.37
C ARG A 815 20.40 -11.23 34.07
N THR A 816 20.15 -9.94 33.88
CA THR A 816 20.73 -8.86 34.69
C THR A 816 19.65 -7.86 35.07
N SER A 817 19.68 -7.33 36.30
CA SER A 817 18.66 -6.39 36.79
C SER A 817 18.89 -4.94 36.34
N GLY A 818 19.93 -4.69 35.55
CA GLY A 818 20.55 -3.37 35.41
C GLY A 818 21.34 -3.01 36.66
N GLY A 819 22.61 -2.62 36.48
CA GLY A 819 23.51 -2.38 37.60
C GLY A 819 23.13 -1.22 38.52
N SER A 820 23.31 -1.39 39.83
CA SER A 820 23.03 -0.39 40.86
C SER A 820 24.26 0.47 41.18
N ALA A 821 24.06 1.77 41.46
CA ALA A 821 25.15 2.66 41.82
C ALA A 821 25.80 2.21 43.15
N ALA A 822 27.12 2.00 43.14
CA ALA A 822 27.88 1.39 44.23
C ALA A 822 28.94 2.32 44.83
N GLY A 823 29.20 3.48 44.21
CA GLY A 823 30.10 4.50 44.74
C GLY A 823 30.66 5.44 43.68
N GLY A 824 31.64 6.24 44.09
CA GLY A 824 32.21 7.32 43.27
C GLY A 824 31.57 8.68 43.57
N SER A 825 32.16 9.76 43.05
CA SER A 825 31.61 11.12 43.13
C SER A 825 30.94 11.55 41.82
N GLY A 826 31.18 10.82 40.73
CA GLY A 826 30.62 11.09 39.42
C GLY A 826 29.16 10.69 39.28
N ARG A 827 28.53 11.15 38.19
CA ARG A 827 27.17 10.80 37.78
C ARG A 827 27.17 10.33 36.34
N LEU A 828 26.41 9.28 36.04
CA LEU A 828 26.18 8.80 34.68
C LEU A 828 24.69 8.48 34.52
N SER A 829 24.12 8.73 33.33
CA SER A 829 22.73 8.36 33.06
C SER A 829 22.57 6.84 33.06
N GLY A 830 21.57 6.35 33.80
CA GLY A 830 21.21 4.93 33.84
C GLY A 830 20.89 4.37 32.45
N SER A 831 20.20 5.14 31.60
CA SER A 831 19.86 4.71 30.23
C SER A 831 21.11 4.50 29.35
N VAL A 832 22.08 5.42 29.43
CA VAL A 832 23.36 5.32 28.69
C VAL A 832 24.18 4.11 29.15
N PHE A 833 24.10 3.77 30.45
CA PHE A 833 24.73 2.54 30.95
C PHE A 833 24.01 1.28 30.47
N GLN A 834 22.66 1.21 30.56
CA GLN A 834 21.92 0.03 30.10
C GLN A 834 22.07 -0.20 28.58
N GLN A 835 22.01 0.86 27.76
CA GLN A 835 22.17 0.77 26.32
C GLN A 835 23.53 0.15 25.94
N LYS A 836 24.60 0.56 26.62
CA LYS A 836 25.96 0.01 26.40
C LYS A 836 26.16 -1.38 27.00
N LEU A 837 25.41 -1.74 28.04
CA LEU A 837 25.38 -3.09 28.60
C LEU A 837 24.67 -4.06 27.63
N GLN A 838 23.56 -3.64 27.02
CA GLN A 838 22.81 -4.41 26.03
C GLN A 838 23.66 -4.73 24.79
N GLN A 839 24.51 -3.80 24.35
CA GLN A 839 25.47 -4.00 23.25
C GLN A 839 26.51 -5.12 23.49
N LEU A 840 26.61 -5.67 24.71
CA LEU A 840 27.49 -6.78 25.05
C LEU A 840 26.75 -8.08 25.36
N ARG A 841 25.41 -8.09 25.24
CA ARG A 841 24.54 -9.17 25.70
C ARG A 841 24.88 -10.52 25.07
N GLU A 842 24.90 -10.60 23.74
CA GLU A 842 25.28 -11.81 22.98
C GLU A 842 26.67 -12.33 23.38
N GLY A 843 27.63 -11.41 23.57
CA GLY A 843 28.98 -11.75 24.01
C GLY A 843 29.06 -12.33 25.43
N ILE A 844 28.09 -11.99 26.29
CA ILE A 844 27.94 -12.49 27.66
C ILE A 844 27.16 -13.82 27.68
N GLU A 845 26.14 -13.96 26.84
CA GLU A 845 25.40 -15.22 26.64
C GLU A 845 26.32 -16.29 26.02
N HIS A 846 27.12 -15.96 25.01
CA HIS A 846 28.15 -16.87 24.45
C HIS A 846 29.27 -17.24 25.44
N CYS A 847 29.54 -16.42 26.46
CA CYS A 847 30.45 -16.80 27.55
C CYS A 847 29.88 -17.93 28.42
N TYR A 848 28.56 -18.12 28.42
CA TYR A 848 27.83 -19.06 29.26
C TYR A 848 27.39 -20.32 28.49
N ASP A 849 26.86 -20.18 27.28
CA ASP A 849 26.51 -21.32 26.40
C ASP A 849 27.71 -22.25 26.15
N ARG A 850 28.91 -21.66 26.03
CA ARG A 850 30.17 -22.41 25.96
C ARG A 850 30.40 -23.31 27.18
N ALA A 851 30.00 -22.87 28.38
CA ALA A 851 30.12 -23.66 29.59
C ALA A 851 28.98 -24.69 29.74
N LEU A 852 27.77 -24.36 29.29
CA LEU A 852 26.64 -25.29 29.21
C LEU A 852 26.93 -26.49 28.28
N SER A 853 27.80 -26.33 27.28
CA SER A 853 28.29 -27.46 26.46
C SER A 853 29.10 -28.51 27.24
N ALA A 854 29.59 -28.18 28.45
CA ALA A 854 30.33 -29.08 29.34
C ALA A 854 29.53 -29.50 30.59
N ASP A 855 28.62 -28.65 31.07
CA ASP A 855 27.66 -28.95 32.14
C ASP A 855 26.32 -28.26 31.84
N ALA A 856 25.38 -29.00 31.26
CA ALA A 856 24.06 -28.47 30.88
C ALA A 856 23.16 -28.11 32.09
N ALA A 857 23.55 -28.48 33.32
CA ALA A 857 22.87 -28.10 34.56
C ALA A 857 23.57 -26.93 35.28
N LEU A 858 24.64 -26.37 34.67
CA LEU A 858 25.37 -25.22 35.20
C LEU A 858 24.42 -24.05 35.46
N GLN A 859 24.57 -23.44 36.63
CA GLN A 859 23.83 -22.26 37.03
C GLN A 859 24.57 -21.51 38.14
N GLY A 860 24.14 -20.29 38.41
CA GLY A 860 24.60 -19.49 39.55
C GLY A 860 24.48 -17.99 39.30
N GLU A 861 25.03 -17.20 40.22
CA GLU A 861 25.08 -15.75 40.10
C GLU A 861 26.52 -15.23 40.13
N ALA A 862 26.77 -14.12 39.43
CA ALA A 862 28.02 -13.37 39.48
C ALA A 862 27.76 -11.87 39.44
N VAL A 863 28.53 -11.10 40.20
CA VAL A 863 28.36 -9.65 40.38
C VAL A 863 29.68 -8.95 40.10
N PHE A 864 29.65 -7.98 39.18
CA PHE A 864 30.83 -7.23 38.76
C PHE A 864 30.77 -5.78 39.23
N LEU A 865 31.88 -5.27 39.75
CA LEU A 865 32.08 -3.84 39.95
C LEU A 865 32.70 -3.25 38.68
N VAL A 866 31.94 -2.40 38.02
CA VAL A 866 32.35 -1.63 36.84
C VAL A 866 32.65 -0.20 37.30
N ARG A 867 33.93 0.19 37.23
CA ARG A 867 34.41 1.55 37.56
C ARG A 867 34.73 2.29 36.29
N ILE A 868 33.98 3.36 36.03
CA ILE A 868 34.13 4.25 34.88
C ILE A 868 34.80 5.53 35.40
N ASN A 869 35.94 5.91 34.82
CA ASN A 869 36.65 7.12 35.23
C ASN A 869 36.15 8.39 34.52
N GLU A 870 36.58 9.56 34.99
CA GLU A 870 36.27 10.89 34.40
C GLU A 870 36.56 11.04 32.90
N ARG A 871 37.34 10.12 32.29
CA ARG A 871 37.66 10.09 30.85
C ARG A 871 36.88 9.03 30.08
N GLY A 872 35.89 8.40 30.72
CA GLY A 872 35.06 7.34 30.15
C GLY A 872 35.76 5.98 30.02
N GLY A 873 36.95 5.82 30.59
CA GLY A 873 37.71 4.57 30.59
C GLY A 873 37.24 3.62 31.69
N VAL A 874 37.11 2.33 31.36
CA VAL A 874 36.45 1.34 32.22
C VAL A 874 37.45 0.36 32.84
N LYS A 875 37.23 0.03 34.12
CA LYS A 875 37.80 -1.13 34.81
C LYS A 875 36.68 -2.04 35.30
N VAL A 876 36.91 -3.35 35.28
CA VAL A 876 35.96 -4.36 35.75
C VAL A 876 36.65 -5.40 36.60
N GLU A 877 36.13 -5.57 37.81
CA GLU A 877 36.59 -6.50 38.84
C GLU A 877 35.37 -7.32 39.31
N PRO A 878 35.43 -8.67 39.35
CA PRO A 878 34.38 -9.47 39.98
C PRO A 878 34.36 -9.19 41.49
N ALA A 879 33.17 -9.03 42.06
CA ALA A 879 32.97 -8.72 43.47
C ALA A 879 32.51 -9.94 44.26
N GLU A 880 31.52 -10.65 43.73
CA GLU A 880 30.94 -11.89 44.28
C GLU A 880 30.61 -12.82 43.11
N SER A 881 30.81 -14.13 43.28
CA SER A 881 30.58 -15.13 42.24
C SER A 881 30.28 -16.50 42.84
N SER A 882 29.50 -17.28 42.10
CA SER A 882 29.22 -18.68 42.43
C SER A 882 30.38 -19.57 42.00
N ALA A 883 30.88 -20.42 42.90
CA ALA A 883 32.05 -21.27 42.66
C ALA A 883 31.91 -22.18 41.41
N THR A 884 30.68 -22.51 41.00
CA THR A 884 30.34 -23.21 39.75
C THR A 884 30.71 -22.41 38.50
N LEU A 885 30.46 -21.10 38.50
CA LEU A 885 30.76 -20.18 37.39
C LEU A 885 32.24 -19.75 37.35
N ASP A 886 32.92 -19.75 38.50
CA ASP A 886 34.37 -19.54 38.58
C ASP A 886 35.15 -20.75 38.03
N ALA A 887 34.77 -21.97 38.42
CA ALA A 887 35.42 -23.20 37.97
C ALA A 887 35.29 -23.45 36.45
N THR A 888 34.24 -22.91 35.83
CA THR A 888 33.98 -23.01 34.39
C THR A 888 34.53 -21.81 33.58
N GLY A 889 35.11 -20.82 34.25
CA GLY A 889 35.71 -19.65 33.60
C GLY A 889 34.73 -18.59 33.08
N VAL A 890 33.41 -18.81 33.21
CA VAL A 890 32.34 -17.88 32.77
C VAL A 890 32.58 -16.48 33.34
N VAL A 891 32.88 -16.38 34.64
CA VAL A 891 33.15 -15.11 35.32
C VAL A 891 34.31 -14.34 34.68
N SER A 892 35.37 -15.03 34.26
CA SER A 892 36.52 -14.42 33.59
C SER A 892 36.19 -13.92 32.17
N CYS A 893 35.35 -14.67 31.45
CA CYS A 893 34.89 -14.33 30.11
C CYS A 893 33.97 -13.10 30.15
N VAL A 894 32.97 -13.08 31.04
CA VAL A 894 32.05 -11.95 31.24
C VAL A 894 32.79 -10.69 31.73
N ALA A 895 33.76 -10.83 32.64
CA ALA A 895 34.65 -9.72 33.01
C ALA A 895 35.46 -9.18 31.82
N SER A 896 35.83 -10.03 30.84
CA SER A 896 36.50 -9.61 29.61
C SER A 896 35.56 -8.91 28.63
N GLN A 897 34.29 -9.28 28.57
CA GLN A 897 33.29 -8.57 27.75
C GLN A 897 33.01 -7.19 28.34
N LEU A 898 32.72 -7.09 29.64
CA LEU A 898 32.41 -5.82 30.31
C LEU A 898 33.55 -4.79 30.23
N ARG A 899 34.81 -5.22 30.05
CA ARG A 899 35.96 -4.32 29.79
C ARG A 899 35.96 -3.68 28.40
N ARG A 900 35.10 -4.14 27.48
CA ARG A 900 34.88 -3.53 26.15
C ARG A 900 33.94 -2.32 26.21
N LEU A 901 33.25 -2.10 27.32
CA LEU A 901 32.46 -0.88 27.54
C LEU A 901 33.37 0.35 27.38
N SER A 902 32.91 1.33 26.59
CA SER A 902 33.57 2.64 26.46
C SER A 902 32.56 3.77 26.61
N PHE A 903 32.94 4.74 27.45
CA PHE A 903 32.18 5.96 27.72
C PHE A 903 32.95 7.21 27.29
N THR A 904 33.94 7.10 26.40
CA THR A 904 34.79 8.23 25.94
C THR A 904 34.02 9.40 25.34
N HIS A 905 32.83 9.16 24.81
CA HIS A 905 31.93 10.17 24.22
C HIS A 905 30.76 10.56 25.15
N ALA A 906 30.66 9.95 26.33
CA ALA A 906 29.67 10.25 27.36
C ALA A 906 30.23 9.89 28.76
N PRO A 907 31.32 10.54 29.21
CA PRO A 907 31.98 10.22 30.47
C PRO A 907 31.13 10.65 31.68
N PRO A 908 31.34 10.05 32.87
CA PRO A 908 30.65 10.46 34.09
C PRO A 908 31.01 11.88 34.53
N GLU A 909 30.00 12.67 34.89
CA GLU A 909 30.16 14.06 35.33
C GLU A 909 30.56 14.14 36.81
N GLY A 910 31.65 14.85 37.14
CA GLY A 910 32.02 15.16 38.53
C GLY A 910 32.80 14.08 39.29
N GLY A 911 33.32 13.06 38.58
CA GLY A 911 34.24 12.09 39.15
C GLY A 911 34.16 10.71 38.51
N ASP A 912 34.92 9.77 39.07
CA ASP A 912 34.70 8.35 38.83
C ASP A 912 33.27 7.94 39.26
N PHE A 913 32.64 7.08 38.48
CA PHE A 913 31.35 6.45 38.77
C PHE A 913 31.53 4.93 38.88
N ILE A 914 30.98 4.32 39.94
CA ILE A 914 31.09 2.88 40.20
C ILE A 914 29.70 2.27 40.26
N VAL A 915 29.47 1.23 39.46
CA VAL A 915 28.21 0.51 39.35
C VAL A 915 28.43 -0.99 39.58
N ARG A 916 27.55 -1.62 40.35
CA ARG A 916 27.55 -3.04 40.70
C ARG A 916 26.52 -3.75 39.85
N VAL A 917 26.98 -4.59 38.92
CA VAL A 917 26.14 -5.24 37.90
C VAL A 917 25.97 -6.73 38.26
N PRO A 918 24.78 -7.15 38.74
CA PRO A 918 24.50 -8.56 38.99
C PRO A 918 24.08 -9.27 37.71
N PHE A 919 24.46 -10.55 37.60
CA PHE A 919 24.03 -11.48 36.57
C PHE A 919 23.59 -12.79 37.22
N SER A 920 22.43 -13.30 36.83
CA SER A 920 21.94 -14.63 37.19
C SER A 920 21.95 -15.50 35.94
N PHE A 921 22.62 -16.64 36.00
CA PHE A 921 22.82 -17.60 34.93
C PHE A 921 21.96 -18.83 35.21
N LEU A 922 20.97 -19.08 34.35
CA LEU A 922 19.97 -20.14 34.49
C LEU A 922 20.14 -21.16 33.35
N PRO A 923 19.93 -22.46 33.60
CA PRO A 923 20.04 -23.48 32.55
C PRO A 923 18.87 -23.34 31.55
N PRO A 924 18.92 -24.03 30.40
CA PRO A 924 17.77 -24.13 29.51
C PRO A 924 16.54 -24.70 30.25
N PRO A 925 15.30 -24.31 29.89
CA PRO A 925 14.11 -25.01 30.38
C PRO A 925 14.11 -26.47 29.89
N SER A 926 13.75 -27.39 30.79
CA SER A 926 13.76 -28.85 30.60
C SER A 926 12.49 -29.41 29.97
#